data_AF-A8I9R3-F1
#
_entry.id   AF-A8I9R3-F1
#
_cell.length_a   1.000
_cell.length_b   1.000
_cell.length_c   1.000
_cell.angle_alpha   90.00
_cell.angle_beta   90.00
_cell.angle_gamma   90.00
#
_symmetry.space_group_name_H-M   'P 1'
#
loop_
_entity.id
_entity.type
_entity.pdbx_description
1 polymer ?
#
loop_
_entity_poly.entity_id
_entity_poly.type
_entity_poly.pdbx_seq_one_letter_code
_entity_poly.pdbx_strand_id
1 'polypeptide(L)'
;MTQTTPLEDFASALRARLAAPDPDAALIAFRDAVLDAADLIGTQAETDPRGKSPIAGLAAVLLTRAFLRSGVPEAVAPFLSAFAVRWAKAPPPAALERAPWLAARVSSQRPLSDPEDALDYLRISYPYLEGVFIELAAARGDQAELVSRICAFASYRRQKNDARGQGPLAADIAERAEAERYGPFRYDPGFVLEKQLEAFRLGPLDGRLETVRAFEALTLENALLSRQPARALPLIDERLEVHLSGPIADGEHFVFNAICVLSVLGAFDRALDAARRLIRRGYGLPWRFLKDRSDRDWTREMGQDEWLAPLHALPAYDAFLAEYVLAPPSPPEGPALTPPCAVHDGVLGGKASKRCFISGKTVAPGTGIVRVRRLRGISAESDFNLADKAAFEASDWQAARVALETCTMPVNWLFPDPRLQHGTWDSPHVAAFCFDVARAPEKLDIQRAVDLLAAFEPPPMRFLWTPERYQWREPFAPCAGDDMHGDAARLAWRLVRTGHGAEMLRRASALPQIEGDKLVALLATFDIPELRAGAARHFDLPDLPEIMHLVFASRLTFEDHLRLADYGSAHPRFRAAMVAAMRAYGVHLYSNSHVTADWFLQGLEHYAYAHGCQLLFLLIHHPQEDPVLAKVLETGWLPRNHNTYDGYDNAAPFYLRAAMFHIALHQPDALDVWVDSARLRDISTMAKDRETFRLMEAHRKKKTGRRKTGT
;
A
#
# COMPACT_ATOMS: atom_id res chain seq x y z
N MET A 1 11.97 -46.51 39.40
CA MET A 1 12.56 -46.13 38.09
C MET A 1 11.47 -45.42 37.32
N THR A 2 11.49 -44.09 37.29
CA THR A 2 10.60 -43.28 36.46
C THR A 2 11.01 -43.49 35.00
N GLN A 3 10.10 -43.99 34.16
CA GLN A 3 10.32 -44.07 32.71
C GLN A 3 10.42 -42.63 32.19
N THR A 4 11.59 -42.23 31.71
CA THR A 4 11.77 -40.96 31.02
C THR A 4 11.04 -41.01 29.68
N THR A 5 10.42 -39.90 29.31
CA THR A 5 9.73 -39.82 28.01
C THR A 5 10.75 -39.66 26.88
N PRO A 6 10.45 -40.07 25.63
CA PRO A 6 11.36 -39.86 24.49
C PRO A 6 11.84 -38.41 24.31
N LEU A 7 11.01 -37.43 24.74
CA LEU A 7 11.36 -36.01 24.74
C LEU A 7 12.40 -35.65 25.81
N GLU A 8 12.34 -36.24 27.00
CA GLU A 8 13.30 -36.02 28.08
C GLU A 8 14.65 -36.66 27.77
N ASP A 9 14.65 -37.84 27.15
CA ASP A 9 15.87 -38.51 26.70
C ASP A 9 16.56 -37.67 25.60
N PHE A 10 15.79 -37.18 24.62
CA PHE A 10 16.31 -36.28 23.59
C PHE A 10 16.85 -34.97 24.20
N ALA A 11 16.13 -34.37 25.16
CA ALA A 11 16.58 -33.18 25.87
C ALA A 11 17.89 -33.41 26.63
N SER A 12 18.02 -34.55 27.31
CA SER A 12 19.22 -34.94 28.02
C SER A 12 20.41 -35.11 27.08
N ALA A 13 20.20 -35.80 25.95
CA ALA A 13 21.22 -35.95 24.92
C ALA A 13 21.66 -34.60 24.33
N LEU A 14 20.71 -33.71 24.04
CA LEU A 14 21.01 -32.37 23.52
C LEU A 14 21.83 -31.53 24.52
N ARG A 15 21.49 -31.57 25.82
CA ARG A 15 22.29 -30.93 26.88
C ARG A 15 23.72 -31.47 26.91
N ALA A 16 23.90 -32.78 26.77
CA ALA A 16 25.23 -33.39 26.75
C ALA A 16 26.07 -32.94 25.55
N ARG A 17 25.45 -32.67 24.39
CA ARG A 17 26.16 -32.10 23.22
C ARG A 17 26.58 -30.66 23.45
N LEU A 18 25.72 -29.84 24.05
CA LEU A 18 26.05 -28.46 24.39
C LEU A 18 27.21 -28.35 25.40
N ALA A 19 27.30 -29.30 26.33
CA ALA A 19 28.36 -29.38 27.34
C ALA A 19 29.66 -30.06 26.86
N ALA A 20 29.75 -30.48 25.59
CA ALA A 20 30.94 -31.12 25.05
C ALA A 20 32.14 -30.14 24.98
N PRO A 21 33.39 -30.62 24.88
CA PRO A 21 34.56 -29.76 24.65
C PRO A 21 34.50 -29.00 23.31
N ASP A 22 33.97 -29.66 22.26
CA ASP A 22 33.61 -29.04 20.98
C ASP A 22 32.12 -29.25 20.69
N PRO A 23 31.27 -28.32 21.15
CA PRO A 23 29.82 -28.41 20.97
C PRO A 23 29.36 -28.24 19.53
N ASP A 24 30.10 -27.51 18.70
CA ASP A 24 29.75 -27.34 17.29
C ASP A 24 29.88 -28.70 16.56
N ALA A 25 31.02 -29.38 16.73
CA ALA A 25 31.21 -30.73 16.19
C ALA A 25 30.25 -31.77 16.81
N ALA A 26 29.99 -31.67 18.11
CA ALA A 26 29.10 -32.60 18.82
C ALA A 26 27.63 -32.45 18.36
N LEU A 27 27.17 -31.24 18.09
CA LEU A 27 25.84 -30.98 17.52
C LEU A 27 25.75 -31.49 16.08
N ILE A 28 26.77 -31.22 15.25
CA ILE A 28 26.82 -31.71 13.86
C ILE A 28 26.76 -33.24 13.81
N ALA A 29 27.50 -33.92 14.68
CA ALA A 29 27.45 -35.39 14.81
C ALA A 29 26.09 -35.90 15.32
N PHE A 30 25.25 -35.03 15.90
CA PHE A 30 23.91 -35.33 16.40
C PHE A 30 22.81 -35.07 15.36
N ARG A 31 23.17 -34.71 14.12
CA ARG A 31 22.24 -34.36 13.02
C ARG A 31 21.08 -35.33 12.84
N ASP A 32 21.37 -36.63 12.74
CA ASP A 32 20.34 -37.62 12.41
C ASP A 32 19.30 -37.74 13.54
N ALA A 33 19.75 -37.67 14.79
CA ALA A 33 18.86 -37.63 15.94
C ALA A 33 17.98 -36.36 15.96
N VAL A 34 18.49 -35.22 15.48
CA VAL A 34 17.69 -34.00 15.31
C VAL A 34 16.66 -34.15 14.18
N LEU A 35 17.02 -34.81 13.07
CA LEU A 35 16.06 -35.11 12.00
C LEU A 35 14.97 -36.07 12.45
N ASP A 36 15.29 -37.06 13.27
CA ASP A 36 14.32 -38.00 13.85
C ASP A 36 13.43 -37.29 14.89
N ALA A 37 13.97 -36.29 15.60
CA ALA A 37 13.19 -35.48 16.54
C ALA A 37 12.08 -34.65 15.88
N ALA A 38 12.13 -34.42 14.56
CA ALA A 38 11.06 -33.75 13.81
C ALA A 38 9.72 -34.50 13.87
N ASP A 39 9.76 -35.82 14.08
CA ASP A 39 8.60 -36.69 14.21
C ASP A 39 8.05 -36.73 15.65
N LEU A 40 8.77 -36.21 16.64
CA LEU A 40 8.34 -36.21 18.04
C LEU A 40 7.15 -35.25 18.26
N ILE A 41 6.07 -35.81 18.82
CA ILE A 41 4.85 -35.08 19.20
C ILE A 41 4.99 -34.64 20.66
N GLY A 42 4.64 -33.38 20.96
CA GLY A 42 4.70 -32.85 22.32
C GLY A 42 3.66 -33.49 23.24
N THR A 43 3.98 -33.71 24.52
CA THR A 43 3.07 -34.27 25.54
C THR A 43 1.91 -33.33 25.93
N GLN A 44 1.87 -32.10 25.40
CA GLN A 44 0.78 -31.12 25.59
C GLN A 44 -0.14 -30.97 24.34
N ALA A 45 -0.21 -31.99 23.49
CA ALA A 45 -1.04 -31.99 22.27
C ALA A 45 -2.54 -31.70 22.50
N GLU A 46 -3.03 -31.79 23.74
CA GLU A 46 -4.42 -31.48 24.09
C GLU A 46 -4.71 -29.98 24.33
N THR A 47 -3.68 -29.11 24.46
CA THR A 47 -3.88 -27.68 24.78
C THR A 47 -3.15 -26.69 23.87
N ASP A 48 -2.08 -27.08 23.16
CA ASP A 48 -1.50 -26.24 22.09
C ASP A 48 -2.07 -26.64 20.71
N PRO A 49 -2.75 -25.73 19.99
CA PRO A 49 -3.28 -25.97 18.66
C PRO A 49 -2.24 -26.32 17.57
N ARG A 50 -0.93 -26.37 17.90
CA ARG A 50 0.18 -26.66 16.98
C ARG A 50 0.80 -28.07 17.11
N GLY A 51 0.48 -28.86 18.15
CA GLY A 51 0.75 -30.31 18.26
C GLY A 51 2.21 -30.82 18.19
N LYS A 52 3.20 -29.97 17.89
CA LYS A 52 4.61 -30.34 17.65
C LYS A 52 5.54 -29.89 18.77
N SER A 53 6.65 -30.61 18.94
CA SER A 53 7.56 -30.42 20.08
C SER A 53 8.50 -29.21 19.91
N PRO A 54 8.44 -28.19 20.80
CA PRO A 54 9.32 -27.02 20.78
C PRO A 54 10.82 -27.35 20.81
N ILE A 55 11.19 -28.42 21.50
CA ILE A 55 12.58 -28.83 21.62
C ILE A 55 13.18 -29.28 20.29
N ALA A 56 12.37 -29.80 19.37
CA ALA A 56 12.81 -30.18 18.03
C ALA A 56 13.16 -28.92 17.21
N GLY A 57 12.33 -27.87 17.29
CA GLY A 57 12.63 -26.57 16.67
C GLY A 57 13.89 -25.93 17.25
N LEU A 58 14.07 -25.97 18.58
CA LEU A 58 15.30 -25.51 19.24
C LEU A 58 16.53 -26.28 18.77
N ALA A 59 16.46 -27.61 18.71
CA ALA A 59 17.55 -28.45 18.25
C ALA A 59 17.95 -28.17 16.79
N ALA A 60 16.97 -27.92 15.91
CA ALA A 60 17.23 -27.52 14.53
C ALA A 60 18.00 -26.18 14.47
N VAL A 61 17.66 -25.21 15.33
CA VAL A 61 18.39 -23.93 15.42
C VAL A 61 19.80 -24.08 15.95
N LEU A 62 19.99 -24.86 17.01
CA LEU A 62 21.32 -25.14 17.57
C LEU A 62 22.23 -25.79 16.53
N LEU A 63 21.73 -26.82 15.84
CA LEU A 63 22.49 -27.54 14.81
C LEU A 63 22.79 -26.67 13.59
N THR A 64 21.84 -25.87 13.11
CA THR A 64 22.09 -24.99 11.97
C THR A 64 23.10 -23.90 12.28
N ARG A 65 23.07 -23.33 13.50
CA ARG A 65 24.11 -22.40 13.95
C ARG A 65 25.46 -23.10 14.14
N ALA A 66 25.50 -24.36 14.57
CA ALA A 66 26.74 -25.14 14.58
C ALA A 66 27.33 -25.26 13.17
N PHE A 67 26.52 -25.58 12.14
CA PHE A 67 26.98 -25.58 10.74
C PHE A 67 27.55 -24.23 10.30
N LEU A 68 26.85 -23.12 10.57
CA LEU A 68 27.32 -21.78 10.21
C LEU A 68 28.64 -21.44 10.90
N ARG A 69 28.77 -21.74 12.21
CA ARG A 69 29.97 -21.48 13.01
C ARG A 69 31.16 -22.35 12.60
N SER A 70 30.90 -23.57 12.15
CA SER A 70 31.91 -24.47 11.59
C SER A 70 32.29 -24.15 10.14
N GLY A 71 31.75 -23.08 9.55
CA GLY A 71 32.11 -22.62 8.20
C GLY A 71 31.55 -23.50 7.08
N VAL A 72 30.41 -24.18 7.33
CA VAL A 72 29.73 -25.04 6.34
C VAL A 72 28.28 -24.58 6.07
N PRO A 73 28.05 -23.33 5.65
CA PRO A 73 26.72 -22.76 5.43
C PRO A 73 25.90 -23.51 4.36
N GLU A 74 26.54 -24.20 3.43
CA GLU A 74 25.91 -25.02 2.40
C GLU A 74 25.14 -26.23 2.98
N ALA A 75 25.49 -26.70 4.19
CA ALA A 75 24.82 -27.80 4.85
C ALA A 75 23.45 -27.41 5.46
N VAL A 76 23.22 -26.11 5.69
CA VAL A 76 22.03 -25.60 6.39
C VAL A 76 20.75 -25.81 5.58
N ALA A 77 20.74 -25.42 4.30
CA ALA A 77 19.53 -25.51 3.48
C ALA A 77 19.07 -26.97 3.25
N PRO A 78 19.94 -27.93 2.85
CA PRO A 78 19.55 -29.33 2.76
C PRO A 78 19.04 -29.92 4.08
N PHE A 79 19.65 -29.55 5.20
CA PHE A 79 19.21 -29.99 6.51
C PHE A 79 17.81 -29.46 6.85
N LEU A 80 17.59 -28.15 6.70
CA LEU A 80 16.31 -27.51 7.02
C LEU A 80 15.19 -28.00 6.11
N SER A 81 15.44 -28.21 4.82
CA SER A 81 14.45 -28.81 3.92
C SER A 81 14.08 -30.23 4.34
N ALA A 82 15.07 -31.07 4.70
CA ALA A 82 14.80 -32.42 5.18
C ALA A 82 14.04 -32.42 6.51
N PHE A 83 14.41 -31.53 7.43
CA PHE A 83 13.73 -31.34 8.71
C PHE A 83 12.28 -30.89 8.50
N ALA A 84 12.05 -29.88 7.64
CA ALA A 84 10.72 -29.34 7.34
C ALA A 84 9.80 -30.40 6.74
N VAL A 85 10.28 -31.17 5.75
CA VAL A 85 9.50 -32.26 5.13
C VAL A 85 9.12 -33.33 6.14
N ARG A 86 10.01 -33.69 7.08
CA ARG A 86 9.67 -34.65 8.15
C ARG A 86 8.70 -34.04 9.15
N TRP A 87 8.96 -32.82 9.60
CA TRP A 87 8.10 -32.08 10.52
C TRP A 87 6.65 -31.99 10.00
N ALA A 88 6.50 -31.74 8.69
CA ALA A 88 5.22 -31.57 8.01
C ALA A 88 4.45 -32.87 7.72
N LYS A 89 5.07 -34.06 7.84
CA LYS A 89 4.40 -35.36 7.65
C LYS A 89 3.45 -35.74 8.78
N ALA A 90 3.54 -35.08 9.93
CA ALA A 90 2.61 -35.33 11.01
C ALA A 90 1.29 -34.59 10.80
N PRO A 91 0.16 -35.16 11.23
CA PRO A 91 -1.15 -34.57 10.99
C PRO A 91 -1.24 -33.16 11.60
N PRO A 92 -1.80 -32.18 10.88
CA PRO A 92 -2.12 -30.88 11.45
C PRO A 92 -3.12 -31.08 12.60
N PRO A 93 -2.97 -30.42 13.76
CA PRO A 93 -3.97 -30.52 14.82
C PRO A 93 -5.33 -30.01 14.33
N ALA A 94 -6.42 -30.58 14.89
CA ALA A 94 -7.80 -30.16 14.61
C ALA A 94 -8.08 -28.66 14.87
N ALA A 95 -7.17 -27.94 15.52
CA ALA A 95 -7.28 -26.51 15.78
C ALA A 95 -6.87 -25.61 14.61
N LEU A 96 -6.18 -26.13 13.58
CA LEU A 96 -5.86 -25.39 12.35
C LEU A 96 -7.10 -25.00 11.54
N GLU A 97 -8.24 -25.67 11.75
CA GLU A 97 -9.54 -25.30 11.18
C GLU A 97 -10.10 -23.98 11.74
N ARG A 98 -9.55 -23.43 12.84
CA ARG A 98 -10.08 -22.24 13.53
C ARG A 98 -9.37 -20.92 13.20
N ALA A 99 -8.33 -20.94 12.36
CA ALA A 99 -7.64 -19.73 11.90
C ALA A 99 -7.99 -19.43 10.43
N PRO A 100 -8.96 -18.54 10.13
CA PRO A 100 -9.47 -18.37 8.77
C PRO A 100 -8.42 -17.95 7.73
N TRP A 101 -7.40 -17.18 8.14
CA TRP A 101 -6.32 -16.74 7.26
C TRP A 101 -5.30 -17.85 6.95
N LEU A 102 -5.09 -18.80 7.88
CA LEU A 102 -4.28 -19.99 7.64
C LEU A 102 -5.10 -21.04 6.86
N ALA A 103 -6.38 -21.20 7.19
CA ALA A 103 -7.31 -22.06 6.49
C ALA A 103 -7.47 -21.69 5.00
N ALA A 104 -7.39 -20.41 4.62
CA ALA A 104 -7.40 -20.00 3.21
C ALA A 104 -6.13 -20.40 2.43
N ARG A 105 -4.98 -20.54 3.11
CA ARG A 105 -3.73 -21.11 2.54
C ARG A 105 -3.69 -22.64 2.59
N VAL A 106 -4.34 -23.24 3.61
CA VAL A 106 -4.39 -24.69 3.88
C VAL A 106 -5.62 -25.37 3.22
N SER A 107 -6.61 -24.62 2.72
CA SER A 107 -7.85 -25.20 2.16
C SER A 107 -7.64 -26.02 0.88
N SER A 108 -6.45 -25.99 0.28
CA SER A 108 -6.04 -27.10 -0.57
C SER A 108 -5.59 -28.23 0.34
N GLN A 109 -6.40 -29.29 0.48
CA GLN A 109 -6.09 -30.56 1.15
C GLN A 109 -4.89 -31.32 0.54
N ARG A 110 -3.80 -30.61 0.23
CA ARG A 110 -2.55 -31.19 -0.24
C ARG A 110 -1.71 -31.53 0.98
N PRO A 111 -1.09 -32.72 1.05
CA PRO A 111 0.06 -32.90 1.92
C PRO A 111 1.10 -31.82 1.60
N LEU A 112 1.76 -31.29 2.62
CA LEU A 112 2.91 -30.38 2.51
C LEU A 112 4.13 -31.13 1.94
N SER A 113 3.98 -31.68 0.74
CA SER A 113 5.02 -32.44 0.04
C SER A 113 6.03 -31.54 -0.65
N ASP A 114 5.74 -30.25 -0.80
CA ASP A 114 6.68 -29.24 -1.28
C ASP A 114 7.59 -28.79 -0.12
N PRO A 115 8.92 -28.97 -0.23
CA PRO A 115 9.87 -28.51 0.78
C PRO A 115 9.82 -27.01 1.08
N GLU A 116 9.45 -26.16 0.12
CA GLU A 116 9.36 -24.71 0.34
C GLU A 116 8.16 -24.35 1.22
N ASP A 117 6.99 -24.91 0.91
CA ASP A 117 5.79 -24.74 1.74
C ASP A 117 6.06 -25.23 3.18
N ALA A 118 6.62 -26.45 3.31
CA ALA A 118 6.94 -27.03 4.62
C ALA A 118 7.90 -26.14 5.44
N LEU A 119 8.85 -25.47 4.78
CA LEU A 119 9.80 -24.57 5.42
C LEU A 119 9.14 -23.28 5.90
N ASP A 120 8.20 -22.72 5.14
CA ASP A 120 7.42 -21.56 5.56
C ASP A 120 6.54 -21.87 6.78
N TYR A 121 5.89 -23.04 6.82
CA TYR A 121 5.15 -23.47 8.01
C TYR A 121 6.05 -23.67 9.23
N LEU A 122 7.26 -24.20 9.01
CA LEU A 122 8.24 -24.38 10.07
C LEU A 122 8.64 -23.03 10.69
N ARG A 123 8.84 -22.00 9.87
CA ARG A 123 9.19 -20.63 10.32
C ARG A 123 8.07 -19.96 11.12
N ILE A 124 6.82 -20.14 10.71
CA ILE A 124 5.65 -19.65 11.46
C ILE A 124 5.56 -20.35 12.83
N SER A 125 5.91 -21.63 12.88
CA SER A 125 5.85 -22.45 14.10
C SER A 125 6.99 -22.16 15.07
N TYR A 126 8.19 -21.87 14.54
CA TYR A 126 9.39 -21.55 15.30
C TYR A 126 10.01 -20.23 14.80
N PRO A 127 9.48 -19.07 15.19
CA PRO A 127 9.93 -17.76 14.68
C PRO A 127 11.42 -17.46 14.88
N TYR A 128 12.06 -18.08 15.88
CA TYR A 128 13.49 -17.91 16.13
C TYR A 128 14.39 -18.60 15.08
N LEU A 129 13.83 -19.43 14.18
CA LEU A 129 14.53 -19.89 12.97
C LEU A 129 14.85 -18.74 12.01
N GLU A 130 14.11 -17.61 12.04
CA GLU A 130 14.43 -16.45 11.20
C GLU A 130 15.85 -15.94 11.47
N GLY A 131 16.32 -16.01 12.72
CA GLY A 131 17.71 -15.66 13.05
C GLY A 131 18.73 -16.48 12.27
N VAL A 132 18.46 -17.78 12.06
CA VAL A 132 19.31 -18.68 11.26
C VAL A 132 19.29 -18.29 9.79
N PHE A 133 18.11 -17.97 9.24
CA PHE A 133 18.01 -17.54 7.84
C PHE A 133 18.70 -16.21 7.59
N ILE A 134 18.64 -15.28 8.55
CA ILE A 134 19.39 -14.02 8.52
C ILE A 134 20.90 -14.31 8.50
N GLU A 135 21.39 -15.17 9.39
CA GLU A 135 22.82 -15.54 9.40
C GLU A 135 23.26 -16.27 8.13
N LEU A 136 22.42 -17.13 7.58
CA LEU A 136 22.67 -17.83 6.33
C LEU A 136 22.74 -16.87 5.13
N ALA A 137 21.81 -15.93 5.04
CA ALA A 137 21.81 -14.91 3.99
C ALA A 137 23.06 -14.02 4.08
N ALA A 138 23.41 -13.61 5.29
CA ALA A 138 24.65 -12.87 5.57
C ALA A 138 25.90 -13.66 5.15
N ALA A 139 26.00 -14.94 5.54
CA ALA A 139 27.14 -15.80 5.19
C ALA A 139 27.28 -16.02 3.67
N ARG A 140 26.18 -15.94 2.92
CA ARG A 140 26.16 -16.04 1.44
C ARG A 140 26.44 -14.71 0.74
N GLY A 141 26.47 -13.60 1.48
CA GLY A 141 26.53 -12.25 0.90
C GLY A 141 25.26 -11.89 0.11
N ASP A 142 24.13 -12.55 0.36
CA ASP A 142 22.87 -12.27 -0.31
C ASP A 142 22.14 -11.12 0.38
N GLN A 143 22.43 -9.90 -0.08
CA GLN A 143 21.90 -8.67 0.52
C GLN A 143 20.37 -8.59 0.45
N ALA A 144 19.76 -8.99 -0.67
CA ALA A 144 18.32 -8.87 -0.87
C ALA A 144 17.56 -9.83 0.05
N GLU A 145 18.03 -11.07 0.15
CA GLU A 145 17.48 -12.05 1.07
C GLU A 145 17.68 -11.60 2.53
N LEU A 146 18.86 -11.10 2.88
CA LEU A 146 19.15 -10.61 4.23
C LEU A 146 18.18 -9.51 4.67
N VAL A 147 17.96 -8.52 3.81
CA VAL A 147 16.99 -7.42 4.04
C VAL A 147 15.58 -7.95 4.21
N SER A 148 15.14 -8.85 3.33
CA SER A 148 13.82 -9.48 3.38
C SER A 148 13.60 -10.26 4.67
N ARG A 149 14.56 -11.10 5.07
CA ARG A 149 14.50 -11.92 6.30
C ARG A 149 14.48 -11.06 7.57
N ILE A 150 15.26 -9.97 7.62
CA ILE A 150 15.25 -9.04 8.75
C ILE A 150 13.87 -8.38 8.91
N CYS A 151 13.28 -7.91 7.81
CA CYS A 151 11.94 -7.30 7.86
C CYS A 151 10.87 -8.32 8.29
N ALA A 152 10.94 -9.55 7.76
CA ALA A 152 10.05 -10.62 8.19
C ALA A 152 10.20 -10.93 9.68
N PHE A 153 11.44 -10.97 10.20
CA PHE A 153 11.71 -11.27 11.61
C PHE A 153 11.11 -10.23 12.56
N ALA A 154 11.08 -8.95 12.17
CA ALA A 154 10.50 -7.87 12.97
C ALA A 154 9.01 -8.07 13.27
N SER A 155 8.26 -8.69 12.36
CA SER A 155 6.83 -9.01 12.59
C SER A 155 6.59 -9.94 13.78
N TYR A 156 7.61 -10.71 14.19
CA TYR A 156 7.55 -11.62 15.33
C TYR A 156 7.92 -10.97 16.67
N ARG A 157 8.37 -9.71 16.69
CA ARG A 157 8.78 -9.01 17.92
C ARG A 157 7.69 -9.00 19.00
N ARG A 158 6.42 -8.89 18.59
CA ARG A 158 5.26 -8.86 19.49
C ARG A 158 4.68 -10.25 19.82
N GLN A 159 5.17 -11.30 19.17
CA GLN A 159 4.67 -12.64 19.46
C GLN A 159 5.36 -13.18 20.72
N LYS A 160 4.58 -13.72 21.66
CA LYS A 160 5.11 -14.43 22.84
C LYS A 160 5.75 -15.80 22.50
N ASN A 161 6.06 -16.03 21.23
CA ASN A 161 6.54 -17.30 20.67
C ASN A 161 8.08 -17.34 20.66
N ASP A 162 8.73 -17.12 21.80
CA ASP A 162 10.15 -17.43 21.95
C ASP A 162 10.34 -18.87 22.47
N ALA A 163 11.55 -19.42 22.33
CA ALA A 163 11.83 -20.80 22.78
C ALA A 163 11.54 -21.02 24.28
N ARG A 164 11.49 -19.94 25.08
CA ARG A 164 11.20 -19.97 26.52
C ARG A 164 9.71 -20.05 26.82
N GLY A 165 8.88 -19.45 25.97
CA GLY A 165 7.42 -19.50 26.03
C GLY A 165 6.80 -20.73 25.37
N GLN A 166 7.56 -21.51 24.60
CA GLN A 166 7.04 -22.65 23.85
C GLN A 166 7.03 -23.98 24.65
N GLY A 167 7.79 -24.12 25.75
CA GLY A 167 7.68 -25.29 26.63
C GLY A 167 8.86 -25.45 27.60
N PRO A 168 8.69 -26.16 28.74
CA PRO A 168 9.65 -26.16 29.84
C PRO A 168 11.01 -26.76 29.47
N LEU A 169 11.06 -27.80 28.62
CA LEU A 169 12.33 -28.41 28.20
C LEU A 169 13.12 -27.54 27.22
N ALA A 170 12.44 -26.84 26.30
CA ALA A 170 13.10 -25.92 25.38
C ALA A 170 13.59 -24.66 26.12
N ALA A 171 12.80 -24.15 27.06
CA ALA A 171 13.17 -23.04 27.94
C ALA A 171 14.43 -23.38 28.75
N ASP A 172 14.44 -24.52 29.44
CA ASP A 172 15.58 -25.00 30.23
C ASP A 172 16.87 -25.03 29.41
N ILE A 173 16.84 -25.60 28.19
CA ILE A 173 18.03 -25.68 27.34
C ILE A 173 18.45 -24.29 26.82
N ALA A 174 17.50 -23.45 26.40
CA ALA A 174 17.79 -22.12 25.84
C ALA A 174 18.33 -21.11 26.88
N GLU A 175 18.10 -21.35 28.18
CA GLU A 175 18.59 -20.52 29.29
C GLU A 175 19.99 -20.91 29.77
N ARG A 176 20.53 -22.04 29.30
CA ARG A 176 21.87 -22.50 29.66
C ARG A 176 22.98 -21.62 29.07
N ALA A 177 24.03 -21.39 29.84
CA ALA A 177 25.21 -20.65 29.39
C ALA A 177 25.86 -21.28 28.14
N GLU A 178 25.86 -22.62 28.05
CA GLU A 178 26.41 -23.35 26.92
C GLU A 178 25.64 -23.11 25.60
N ALA A 179 24.37 -22.69 25.70
CA ALA A 179 23.49 -22.37 24.59
C ALA A 179 23.59 -20.89 24.14
N GLU A 180 24.16 -20.00 24.96
CA GLU A 180 24.19 -18.55 24.72
C GLU A 180 24.84 -18.18 23.38
N ARG A 181 25.94 -18.86 23.01
CA ARG A 181 26.64 -18.65 21.73
C ARG A 181 25.83 -19.05 20.49
N TYR A 182 24.74 -19.77 20.67
CA TYR A 182 23.79 -20.14 19.62
C TYR A 182 22.52 -19.30 19.71
N GLY A 183 22.48 -18.25 20.53
CA GLY A 183 21.39 -17.28 20.55
C GLY A 183 21.51 -16.24 19.41
N PRO A 184 20.54 -15.33 19.29
CA PRO A 184 19.35 -15.22 20.14
C PRO A 184 18.26 -16.25 19.78
N PHE A 185 17.48 -16.69 20.76
CA PHE A 185 16.30 -17.57 20.60
C PHE A 185 14.97 -16.82 20.65
N ARG A 186 15.05 -15.50 20.47
CA ARG A 186 13.94 -14.54 20.40
C ARG A 186 14.39 -13.37 19.55
N TYR A 187 13.47 -12.46 19.22
CA TYR A 187 13.84 -11.19 18.61
C TYR A 187 14.76 -10.40 19.56
N ASP A 188 16.00 -10.15 19.14
CA ASP A 188 16.98 -9.36 19.88
C ASP A 188 17.41 -8.15 19.03
N PRO A 189 17.05 -6.92 19.44
CA PRO A 189 17.36 -5.72 18.66
C PRO A 189 18.86 -5.52 18.40
N GLY A 190 19.74 -5.94 19.32
CA GLY A 190 21.19 -5.82 19.16
C GLY A 190 21.74 -6.73 18.07
N PHE A 191 21.35 -8.02 18.09
CA PHE A 191 21.68 -8.97 17.04
C PHE A 191 21.15 -8.52 15.67
N VAL A 192 19.89 -8.08 15.60
CA VAL A 192 19.32 -7.60 14.33
C VAL A 192 20.07 -6.37 13.84
N LEU A 193 20.41 -5.42 14.71
CA LEU A 193 21.20 -4.24 14.36
C LEU A 193 22.57 -4.60 13.78
N GLU A 194 23.28 -5.58 14.35
CA GLU A 194 24.55 -6.06 13.78
C GLU A 194 24.36 -6.56 12.34
N LYS A 195 23.31 -7.34 12.11
CA LYS A 195 23.01 -7.91 10.79
C LYS A 195 22.51 -6.86 9.80
N GLN A 196 21.82 -5.82 10.28
CA GLN A 196 21.46 -4.67 9.45
C GLN A 196 22.70 -3.92 8.97
N LEU A 197 23.65 -3.66 9.86
CA LEU A 197 24.91 -2.99 9.53
C LEU A 197 25.81 -3.85 8.63
N GLU A 198 25.77 -5.17 8.76
CA GLU A 198 26.39 -6.09 7.81
C GLU A 198 25.76 -5.96 6.42
N ALA A 199 24.42 -5.92 6.32
CA ALA A 199 23.73 -5.75 5.05
C ALA A 199 24.12 -4.44 4.33
N PHE A 200 24.24 -3.32 5.03
CA PHE A 200 24.67 -2.05 4.44
C PHE A 200 26.11 -2.10 3.88
N ARG A 201 26.98 -2.97 4.42
CA ARG A 201 28.35 -3.14 3.91
C ARG A 201 28.43 -3.97 2.63
N LEU A 202 27.39 -4.74 2.30
CA LEU A 202 27.35 -5.57 1.08
C LEU A 202 27.15 -4.73 -0.19
N GLY A 203 26.57 -3.53 -0.09
CA GLY A 203 26.35 -2.65 -1.24
C GLY A 203 25.22 -1.64 -1.04
N PRO A 204 24.94 -0.80 -2.04
CA PRO A 204 23.81 0.14 -2.00
C PRO A 204 22.46 -0.58 -2.11
N LEU A 205 21.48 -0.14 -1.32
CA LEU A 205 20.10 -0.63 -1.39
C LEU A 205 19.23 0.27 -2.29
N ASP A 206 18.27 -0.33 -3.00
CA ASP A 206 17.28 0.39 -3.81
C ASP A 206 16.20 1.02 -2.92
N GLY A 207 16.39 2.30 -2.59
CA GLY A 207 15.48 3.08 -1.74
C GLY A 207 14.09 3.34 -2.34
N ARG A 208 13.78 2.82 -3.54
CA ARG A 208 12.41 2.81 -4.08
C ARG A 208 11.58 1.67 -3.49
N LEU A 209 12.21 0.61 -3.00
CA LEU A 209 11.52 -0.58 -2.49
C LEU A 209 10.94 -0.37 -1.09
N GLU A 210 9.71 -0.81 -0.88
CA GLU A 210 9.00 -0.76 0.41
C GLU A 210 9.78 -1.49 1.50
N THR A 211 10.26 -2.71 1.21
CA THR A 211 11.09 -3.50 2.14
C THR A 211 12.36 -2.76 2.54
N VAL A 212 13.00 -2.01 1.63
CA VAL A 212 14.20 -1.24 1.96
C VAL A 212 13.87 -0.07 2.87
N ARG A 213 12.75 0.62 2.66
CA ARG A 213 12.29 1.70 3.55
C ARG A 213 11.96 1.18 4.95
N ALA A 214 11.26 0.04 5.03
CA ALA A 214 10.98 -0.64 6.29
C ALA A 214 12.27 -1.06 7.00
N PHE A 215 13.23 -1.60 6.24
CA PHE A 215 14.54 -1.99 6.74
C PHE A 215 15.36 -0.82 7.31
N GLU A 216 15.38 0.32 6.60
CA GLU A 216 16.04 1.55 7.07
C GLU A 216 15.38 2.06 8.36
N ALA A 217 14.05 2.14 8.42
CA ALA A 217 13.33 2.60 9.62
C ALA A 217 13.55 1.67 10.82
N LEU A 218 13.51 0.37 10.58
CA LEU A 218 13.78 -0.68 11.57
C LEU A 218 15.20 -0.61 12.12
N THR A 219 16.17 -0.16 11.31
CA THR A 219 17.57 0.00 11.76
C THR A 219 17.67 1.07 12.86
N LEU A 220 16.98 2.20 12.69
CA LEU A 220 16.95 3.26 13.70
C LEU A 220 16.19 2.80 14.95
N GLU A 221 15.08 2.09 14.77
CA GLU A 221 14.32 1.48 15.86
C GLU A 221 15.18 0.50 16.69
N ASN A 222 15.91 -0.41 16.04
CA ASN A 222 16.78 -1.34 16.75
C ASN A 222 17.97 -0.67 17.42
N ALA A 223 18.52 0.40 16.84
CA ALA A 223 19.55 1.22 17.48
C ALA A 223 19.04 1.88 18.78
N LEU A 224 17.79 2.37 18.79
CA LEU A 224 17.15 2.89 19.99
C LEU A 224 16.90 1.78 21.01
N LEU A 225 16.21 0.69 20.61
CA LEU A 225 15.83 -0.41 21.50
C LEU A 225 17.04 -1.15 22.11
N SER A 226 18.15 -1.25 21.37
CA SER A 226 19.42 -1.81 21.88
C SER A 226 20.26 -0.82 22.68
N ARG A 227 19.73 0.39 22.96
CA ARG A 227 20.40 1.50 23.67
C ARG A 227 21.73 1.93 23.01
N GLN A 228 21.83 1.83 21.70
CA GLN A 228 23.00 2.17 20.89
C GLN A 228 22.67 3.19 19.77
N PRO A 229 22.05 4.35 20.08
CA PRO A 229 21.57 5.31 19.08
C PRO A 229 22.68 5.84 18.14
N ALA A 230 23.91 5.97 18.64
CA ALA A 230 25.07 6.43 17.86
C ALA A 230 25.36 5.56 16.63
N ARG A 231 24.96 4.27 16.64
CA ARG A 231 25.18 3.35 15.52
C ARG A 231 24.28 3.62 14.32
N ALA A 232 23.16 4.31 14.51
CA ALA A 232 22.28 4.72 13.42
C ALA A 232 22.70 6.04 12.76
N LEU A 233 23.65 6.79 13.34
CA LEU A 233 24.05 8.10 12.85
C LEU A 233 24.55 8.08 11.39
N PRO A 234 25.38 7.11 10.93
CA PRO A 234 25.80 7.05 9.53
C PRO A 234 24.61 6.93 8.56
N LEU A 235 23.60 6.13 8.92
CA LEU A 235 22.40 5.97 8.09
C LEU A 235 21.55 7.26 8.07
N ILE A 236 21.45 7.96 9.21
CA ILE A 236 20.79 9.26 9.29
C ILE A 236 21.51 10.29 8.42
N ASP A 237 22.84 10.33 8.47
CA ASP A 237 23.66 11.25 7.68
C ASP A 237 23.49 11.02 6.17
N GLU A 238 23.37 9.77 5.76
CA GLU A 238 23.17 9.41 4.35
C GLU A 238 21.72 9.61 3.87
N ARG A 239 20.73 9.23 4.69
CA ARG A 239 19.34 9.03 4.22
C ARG A 239 18.33 10.05 4.69
N LEU A 240 18.59 10.79 5.78
CA LEU A 240 17.59 11.72 6.34
C LEU A 240 17.10 12.75 5.31
N GLU A 241 18.02 13.34 4.54
CA GLU A 241 17.63 14.31 3.52
C GLU A 241 16.82 13.66 2.39
N VAL A 242 17.13 12.42 2.01
CA VAL A 242 16.39 11.67 0.97
C VAL A 242 14.94 11.43 1.41
N HIS A 243 14.71 11.08 2.68
CA HIS A 243 13.36 10.92 3.24
C HIS A 243 12.63 12.26 3.40
N LEU A 244 13.33 13.33 3.82
CA LEU A 244 12.75 14.65 4.01
C LEU A 244 12.53 15.46 2.71
N SER A 245 13.10 15.04 1.59
CA SER A 245 12.97 15.70 0.29
C SER A 245 12.30 14.84 -0.79
N GLY A 246 12.30 13.52 -0.69
CA GLY A 246 11.80 12.62 -1.73
C GLY A 246 10.26 12.63 -1.89
N PRO A 247 9.71 11.91 -2.87
CA PRO A 247 8.27 11.89 -3.13
C PRO A 247 7.50 10.86 -2.29
N ILE A 248 8.18 10.06 -1.47
CA ILE A 248 7.59 8.94 -0.73
C ILE A 248 7.30 9.35 0.72
N ALA A 249 6.10 9.06 1.22
CA ALA A 249 5.69 9.34 2.59
C ALA A 249 6.44 8.48 3.60
N ASP A 250 6.63 9.04 4.80
CA ASP A 250 7.29 8.36 5.92
C ASP A 250 6.33 7.40 6.65
N GLY A 251 5.78 6.44 5.91
CA GLY A 251 4.85 5.42 6.43
C GLY A 251 5.50 4.50 7.47
N GLU A 252 6.78 4.18 7.27
CA GLU A 252 7.59 3.31 8.14
C GLU A 252 8.21 4.05 9.34
N HIS A 253 8.03 5.37 9.43
CA HIS A 253 8.49 6.21 10.54
C HIS A 253 10.02 6.36 10.66
N PHE A 254 10.76 6.28 9.55
CA PHE A 254 12.20 6.51 9.51
C PHE A 254 12.56 7.89 10.07
N VAL A 255 11.91 8.95 9.60
CA VAL A 255 12.25 10.33 9.99
C VAL A 255 11.90 10.56 11.46
N PHE A 256 10.77 10.03 11.92
CA PHE A 256 10.42 10.10 13.33
C PHE A 256 11.45 9.41 14.23
N ASN A 257 11.89 8.19 13.87
CA ASN A 257 12.94 7.49 14.61
C ASN A 257 14.28 8.24 14.54
N ALA A 258 14.58 8.91 13.42
CA ALA A 258 15.78 9.74 13.28
C ALA A 258 15.76 10.94 14.23
N ILE A 259 14.59 11.57 14.42
CA ILE A 259 14.40 12.65 15.41
C ILE A 259 14.67 12.14 16.82
N CYS A 260 14.17 10.94 17.17
CA CYS A 260 14.46 10.30 18.46
C CYS A 260 15.96 10.05 18.66
N VAL A 261 16.66 9.51 17.65
CA VAL A 261 18.12 9.31 17.70
C VAL A 261 18.87 10.63 17.84
N LEU A 262 18.53 11.65 17.05
CA LEU A 262 19.18 12.97 17.11
C LEU A 262 18.93 13.67 18.46
N SER A 263 17.73 13.52 19.02
CA SER A 263 17.36 14.02 20.35
C SER A 263 18.28 13.47 21.44
N VAL A 264 18.44 12.14 21.52
CA VAL A 264 19.24 11.49 22.57
C VAL A 264 20.74 11.73 22.41
N LEU A 265 21.20 12.01 21.19
CA LEU A 265 22.59 12.37 20.89
C LEU A 265 22.87 13.87 21.06
N GLY A 266 21.87 14.68 21.43
CA GLY A 266 22.04 16.12 21.66
C GLY A 266 22.08 16.97 20.39
N ALA A 267 21.75 16.41 19.22
CA ALA A 267 21.71 17.13 17.94
C ALA A 267 20.36 17.86 17.76
N PHE A 268 20.02 18.73 18.71
CA PHE A 268 18.66 19.29 18.87
C PHE A 268 18.18 20.12 17.68
N ASP A 269 19.02 20.98 17.10
CA ASP A 269 18.62 21.82 15.96
C ASP A 269 18.26 20.98 14.74
N ARG A 270 19.03 19.91 14.50
CA ARG A 270 18.80 18.97 13.40
C ARG A 270 17.55 18.14 13.64
N ALA A 271 17.29 17.75 14.89
CA ALA A 271 16.06 17.07 15.29
C ALA A 271 14.81 17.97 15.10
N LEU A 272 14.89 19.23 15.52
CA LEU A 272 13.80 20.21 15.37
C LEU A 272 13.55 20.62 13.91
N ASP A 273 14.58 20.74 13.08
CA ASP A 273 14.42 20.93 11.64
C ASP A 273 13.71 19.74 10.99
N ALA A 274 14.19 18.52 11.26
CA ALA A 274 13.57 17.30 10.76
C ALA A 274 12.11 17.18 11.20
N ALA A 275 11.79 17.50 12.46
CA ALA A 275 10.42 17.47 12.98
C ALA A 275 9.49 18.45 12.27
N ARG A 276 9.94 19.70 12.05
CA ARG A 276 9.17 20.71 11.29
C ARG A 276 8.92 20.27 9.85
N ARG A 277 9.94 19.74 9.18
CA ARG A 277 9.84 19.26 7.79
C ARG A 277 8.94 18.02 7.68
N LEU A 278 9.02 17.10 8.65
CA LEU A 278 8.18 15.91 8.71
C LEU A 278 6.68 16.27 8.84
N ILE A 279 6.33 17.16 9.76
CA ILE A 279 4.93 17.61 9.93
C ILE A 279 4.45 18.36 8.68
N ARG A 280 5.26 19.30 8.17
CA ARG A 280 4.94 20.04 6.96
C ARG A 280 4.61 19.11 5.79
N ARG A 281 5.30 17.97 5.70
CA ARG A 281 5.13 16.94 4.66
C ARG A 281 4.01 15.93 4.95
N GLY A 282 3.11 16.20 5.90
CA GLY A 282 1.89 15.42 6.10
C GLY A 282 2.03 14.20 7.00
N TYR A 283 2.97 14.18 7.94
CA TYR A 283 3.10 13.06 8.88
C TYR A 283 1.79 12.81 9.64
N GLY A 284 1.19 11.62 9.45
CA GLY A 284 -0.15 11.29 9.94
C GLY A 284 -0.24 11.06 11.45
N LEU A 285 0.87 11.01 12.18
CA LEU A 285 0.91 10.75 13.62
C LEU A 285 1.61 11.89 14.40
N PRO A 286 1.23 13.17 14.19
CA PRO A 286 1.91 14.29 14.85
C PRO A 286 1.73 14.26 16.37
N TRP A 287 0.68 13.58 16.87
CA TRP A 287 0.47 13.33 18.29
C TRP A 287 1.65 12.62 18.98
N ARG A 288 2.54 11.95 18.22
CA ARG A 288 3.76 11.32 18.77
C ARG A 288 4.77 12.33 19.33
N PHE A 289 4.69 13.59 18.95
CA PHE A 289 5.53 14.64 19.55
C PHE A 289 4.99 15.14 20.90
N LEU A 290 3.79 14.74 21.29
CA LEU A 290 3.19 15.16 22.56
C LEU A 290 3.69 14.29 23.72
N LYS A 291 3.91 14.93 24.87
CA LYS A 291 4.28 14.26 26.12
C LYS A 291 3.14 13.37 26.65
N ASP A 292 3.50 12.36 27.44
CA ASP A 292 2.60 11.55 28.28
C ASP A 292 1.50 10.81 27.48
N ARG A 293 1.85 10.33 26.28
CA ARG A 293 1.01 9.42 25.46
C ARG A 293 1.31 7.94 25.72
N SER A 294 1.77 7.63 26.94
CA SER A 294 2.16 6.30 27.41
C SER A 294 0.99 5.30 27.50
N ASP A 295 -0.24 5.78 27.28
CA ASP A 295 -1.45 4.98 27.14
C ASP A 295 -1.45 4.15 25.84
N ARG A 296 -0.64 4.54 24.83
CA ARG A 296 -0.53 3.79 23.57
C ARG A 296 0.56 2.72 23.64
N ASP A 297 0.20 1.50 23.24
CA ASP A 297 1.08 0.32 23.29
C ASP A 297 2.41 0.53 22.56
N TRP A 298 2.39 1.18 21.39
CA TRP A 298 3.60 1.47 20.62
C TRP A 298 4.56 2.42 21.35
N THR A 299 4.05 3.52 21.91
CA THR A 299 4.86 4.52 22.63
C THR A 299 5.60 3.89 23.80
N ARG A 300 4.92 2.97 24.51
CA ARG A 300 5.51 2.19 25.61
C ARG A 300 6.54 1.18 25.12
N GLU A 301 6.20 0.41 24.08
CA GLU A 301 7.09 -0.60 23.49
C GLU A 301 8.40 0.03 23.01
N MET A 302 8.32 1.21 22.42
CA MET A 302 9.47 1.94 21.87
C MET A 302 10.24 2.77 22.88
N GLY A 303 9.74 2.97 24.11
CA GLY A 303 10.33 3.92 25.05
C GLY A 303 10.37 5.35 24.50
N GLN A 304 9.41 5.71 23.64
CA GLN A 304 9.46 6.96 22.85
C GLN A 304 9.57 8.21 23.73
N ASP A 305 8.87 8.25 24.86
CA ASP A 305 8.92 9.38 25.79
C ASP A 305 10.33 9.58 26.37
N GLU A 306 11.09 8.49 26.58
CA GLU A 306 12.49 8.56 27.02
C GLU A 306 13.39 9.20 25.96
N TRP A 307 13.13 8.90 24.68
CA TRP A 307 13.93 9.40 23.57
C TRP A 307 13.65 10.87 23.23
N LEU A 308 12.43 11.34 23.45
CA LEU A 308 12.03 12.74 23.26
C LEU A 308 12.26 13.61 24.50
N ALA A 309 12.51 13.02 25.68
CA ALA A 309 12.73 13.76 26.92
C ALA A 309 13.78 14.88 26.82
N PRO A 310 14.94 14.70 26.13
CA PRO A 310 15.89 15.80 25.94
C PRO A 310 15.32 16.98 25.17
N LEU A 311 14.51 16.73 24.13
CA LEU A 311 13.83 17.79 23.38
C LEU A 311 12.75 18.49 24.21
N HIS A 312 11.97 17.74 25.01
CA HIS A 312 10.95 18.31 25.90
C HIS A 312 11.52 19.30 26.94
N ALA A 313 12.83 19.25 27.22
CA ALA A 313 13.47 20.20 28.10
C ALA A 313 13.80 21.56 27.44
N LEU A 314 13.60 21.70 26.11
CA LEU A 314 13.97 22.88 25.35
C LEU A 314 12.77 23.81 25.10
N PRO A 315 12.89 25.13 25.35
CA PRO A 315 11.85 26.10 25.00
C PRO A 315 11.50 26.12 23.49
N ALA A 316 12.48 25.83 22.64
CA ALA A 316 12.28 25.74 21.19
C ALA A 316 11.35 24.57 20.79
N TYR A 317 11.31 23.50 21.60
CA TYR A 317 10.40 22.39 21.37
C TYR A 317 8.97 22.75 21.74
N ASP A 318 8.75 23.48 22.84
CA ASP A 318 7.42 24.01 23.20
C ASP A 318 6.88 24.94 22.10
N ALA A 319 7.72 25.81 21.55
CA ALA A 319 7.37 26.65 20.41
C ALA A 319 6.97 25.82 19.19
N PHE A 320 7.74 24.77 18.88
CA PHE A 320 7.41 23.82 17.82
C PHE A 320 6.06 23.13 18.05
N LEU A 321 5.78 22.61 19.25
CA LEU A 321 4.51 21.94 19.56
C LEU A 321 3.32 22.90 19.37
N ALA A 322 3.44 24.12 19.87
CA ALA A 322 2.42 25.15 19.74
C ALA A 322 2.18 25.54 18.26
N GLU A 323 3.26 25.62 17.49
CA GLU A 323 3.19 26.05 16.09
C GLU A 323 2.75 24.95 15.13
N TYR A 324 3.04 23.68 15.40
CA TYR A 324 2.92 22.57 14.43
C TYR A 324 2.06 21.38 14.87
N VAL A 325 1.89 21.09 16.16
CA VAL A 325 1.34 19.79 16.64
C VAL A 325 -0.04 19.89 17.29
N LEU A 326 -0.43 21.05 17.83
CA LEU A 326 -1.69 21.22 18.57
C LEU A 326 -2.92 20.73 17.79
N ALA A 327 -3.76 19.91 18.44
CA ALA A 327 -5.08 19.48 17.99
C ALA A 327 -6.18 20.34 18.66
N PRO A 328 -7.28 20.64 17.96
CA PRO A 328 -8.22 21.67 18.38
C PRO A 328 -9.17 21.18 19.47
N PRO A 329 -9.67 22.08 20.35
CA PRO A 329 -10.92 21.84 21.06
C PRO A 329 -12.02 21.59 20.02
N SER A 330 -12.88 20.59 20.25
CA SER A 330 -14.00 20.09 19.43
C SER A 330 -14.29 20.83 18.11
N PRO A 331 -14.38 20.13 16.95
CA PRO A 331 -14.52 20.80 15.66
C PRO A 331 -15.76 21.71 15.66
N PRO A 332 -15.61 23.02 15.37
CA PRO A 332 -16.73 23.92 15.20
C PRO A 332 -17.60 23.48 13.99
N GLU A 333 -18.91 23.62 14.11
CA GLU A 333 -19.87 23.21 13.07
C GLU A 333 -20.04 24.33 12.01
N GLY A 334 -19.89 24.01 10.72
CA GLY A 334 -20.20 24.95 9.63
C GLY A 334 -19.50 24.67 8.28
N PRO A 335 -19.94 25.34 7.20
CA PRO A 335 -19.38 25.17 5.86
C PRO A 335 -17.97 25.77 5.69
N ALA A 336 -17.52 26.68 6.56
CA ALA A 336 -16.18 27.26 6.46
C ALA A 336 -15.06 26.29 6.88
N LEU A 337 -15.35 25.33 7.76
CA LEU A 337 -14.40 24.34 8.27
C LEU A 337 -14.62 22.96 7.65
N THR A 338 -15.86 22.63 7.29
CA THR A 338 -16.19 21.39 6.58
C THR A 338 -17.02 21.72 5.33
N PRO A 339 -16.43 22.37 4.31
CA PRO A 339 -17.16 22.84 3.14
C PRO A 339 -17.85 21.71 2.39
N PRO A 340 -18.92 21.99 1.64
CA PRO A 340 -19.50 20.98 0.76
C PRO A 340 -18.49 20.60 -0.33
N CYS A 341 -18.34 19.31 -0.59
CA CYS A 341 -17.60 18.79 -1.75
C CYS A 341 -18.52 18.19 -2.81
N ALA A 342 -19.77 17.84 -2.44
CA ALA A 342 -20.83 17.47 -3.36
C ALA A 342 -22.21 17.84 -2.80
N VAL A 343 -23.06 18.40 -3.65
CA VAL A 343 -24.43 18.80 -3.30
C VAL A 343 -25.41 18.28 -4.35
N HIS A 344 -26.45 17.60 -3.89
CA HIS A 344 -27.49 17.07 -4.78
C HIS A 344 -28.89 17.37 -4.25
N ASP A 345 -29.72 17.95 -5.12
CA ASP A 345 -31.15 18.06 -4.86
C ASP A 345 -31.83 16.70 -5.02
N GLY A 346 -32.93 16.51 -4.31
CA GLY A 346 -33.79 15.36 -4.54
C GLY A 346 -35.02 15.35 -3.67
N VAL A 347 -35.64 14.18 -3.59
CA VAL A 347 -36.79 13.91 -2.73
C VAL A 347 -36.40 12.80 -1.76
N LEU A 348 -36.88 12.89 -0.51
CA LEU A 348 -36.69 11.83 0.47
C LEU A 348 -37.52 10.60 0.07
N GLY A 349 -36.85 9.58 -0.47
CA GLY A 349 -37.47 8.29 -0.77
C GLY A 349 -37.63 7.38 0.46
N GLY A 350 -38.23 6.21 0.27
CA GLY A 350 -38.45 5.21 1.32
C GLY A 350 -39.70 5.46 2.16
N LYS A 351 -39.80 4.76 3.31
CA LYS A 351 -40.98 4.82 4.20
C LYS A 351 -40.72 5.55 5.52
N ALA A 352 -39.46 5.80 5.87
CA ALA A 352 -39.08 6.35 7.17
C ALA A 352 -38.63 7.81 7.06
N SER A 353 -39.11 8.64 7.98
CA SER A 353 -38.66 10.02 8.14
C SER A 353 -37.20 10.08 8.59
N LYS A 354 -36.49 11.15 8.25
CA LYS A 354 -35.07 11.37 8.58
C LYS A 354 -34.86 12.71 9.26
N ARG A 355 -33.84 12.83 10.10
CA ARG A 355 -33.52 14.11 10.78
C ARG A 355 -32.70 15.00 9.84
N CYS A 356 -33.13 16.25 9.67
CA CYS A 356 -32.38 17.29 8.98
C CYS A 356 -31.13 17.64 9.79
N PHE A 357 -29.94 17.58 9.17
CA PHE A 357 -28.70 17.88 9.89
C PHE A 357 -28.53 19.38 10.22
N ILE A 358 -29.22 20.27 9.51
CA ILE A 358 -29.15 21.73 9.70
C ILE A 358 -30.15 22.17 10.77
N SER A 359 -31.43 21.88 10.58
CA SER A 359 -32.49 22.35 11.49
C SER A 359 -32.77 21.42 12.67
N GLY A 360 -32.24 20.19 12.64
CA GLY A 360 -32.54 19.14 13.61
C GLY A 360 -33.97 18.59 13.53
N LYS A 361 -34.83 19.13 12.65
CA LYS A 361 -36.24 18.72 12.47
C LYS A 361 -36.37 17.45 11.64
N THR A 362 -37.44 16.71 11.85
CA THR A 362 -37.75 15.50 11.08
C THR A 362 -38.35 15.86 9.71
N VAL A 363 -37.84 15.23 8.66
CA VAL A 363 -38.27 15.35 7.26
C VAL A 363 -39.01 14.08 6.86
N ALA A 364 -40.24 14.22 6.37
CA ALA A 364 -41.09 13.10 5.97
C ALA A 364 -40.74 12.60 4.55
N PRO A 365 -40.96 11.30 4.23
CA PRO A 365 -40.87 10.81 2.86
C PRO A 365 -41.72 11.63 1.88
N GLY A 366 -41.22 11.83 0.67
CA GLY A 366 -41.86 12.69 -0.35
C GLY A 366 -41.51 14.19 -0.25
N THR A 367 -40.82 14.62 0.81
CA THR A 367 -40.37 16.01 0.98
C THR A 367 -39.12 16.29 0.15
N GLY A 368 -38.99 17.52 -0.38
CA GLY A 368 -37.78 18.00 -1.04
C GLY A 368 -36.60 18.11 -0.08
N ILE A 369 -35.45 17.58 -0.47
CA ILE A 369 -34.24 17.54 0.35
C ILE A 369 -33.02 17.96 -0.44
N VAL A 370 -31.98 18.35 0.28
CA VAL A 370 -30.62 18.54 -0.23
C VAL A 370 -29.71 17.53 0.46
N ARG A 371 -28.96 16.77 -0.33
CA ARG A 371 -27.91 15.85 0.14
C ARG A 371 -26.57 16.55 0.03
N VAL A 372 -25.83 16.61 1.13
CA VAL A 372 -24.55 17.33 1.22
C VAL A 372 -23.46 16.38 1.71
N ARG A 373 -22.44 16.19 0.87
CA ARG A 373 -21.19 15.58 1.31
C ARG A 373 -20.23 16.69 1.71
N ARG A 374 -19.60 16.52 2.87
CA ARG A 374 -18.70 17.50 3.47
C ARG A 374 -17.26 17.08 3.21
N LEU A 375 -16.41 18.00 2.78
CA LEU A 375 -14.98 17.75 2.63
C LEU A 375 -14.37 17.49 4.01
N ARG A 376 -13.87 16.28 4.20
CA ARG A 376 -13.10 15.82 5.38
C ARG A 376 -11.96 14.96 4.86
N GLY A 377 -10.75 15.09 5.42
CA GLY A 377 -9.60 14.19 5.16
C GLY A 377 -9.64 13.55 3.77
N ILE A 378 -9.99 12.25 3.74
CA ILE A 378 -10.44 11.51 2.57
C ILE A 378 -11.97 11.66 2.42
N SER A 379 -12.46 12.22 1.31
CA SER A 379 -13.90 12.47 1.09
C SER A 379 -14.77 11.20 1.20
N ALA A 380 -14.17 10.03 1.02
CA ALA A 380 -14.75 8.70 1.24
C ALA A 380 -15.28 8.49 2.67
N GLU A 381 -14.71 9.16 3.66
CA GLU A 381 -15.08 9.05 5.08
C GLU A 381 -16.37 9.79 5.43
N SER A 382 -16.97 10.51 4.48
CA SER A 382 -18.15 11.35 4.74
C SER A 382 -19.39 10.88 3.98
N ASP A 383 -20.38 10.35 4.68
CA ASP A 383 -21.67 10.09 4.06
C ASP A 383 -22.43 11.37 3.70
N PHE A 384 -23.39 11.26 2.77
CA PHE A 384 -24.31 12.34 2.46
C PHE A 384 -25.18 12.68 3.69
N ASN A 385 -25.04 13.90 4.17
CA ASN A 385 -25.92 14.47 5.18
C ASN A 385 -27.18 14.97 4.50
N LEU A 386 -28.33 14.78 5.14
CA LEU A 386 -29.63 15.16 4.58
C LEU A 386 -30.13 16.43 5.25
N ALA A 387 -30.44 17.45 4.45
CA ALA A 387 -31.15 18.65 4.89
C ALA A 387 -32.52 18.75 4.22
N ASP A 388 -33.50 19.24 4.97
CA ASP A 388 -34.73 19.79 4.38
C ASP A 388 -34.38 20.94 3.42
N LYS A 389 -35.02 20.99 2.25
CA LYS A 389 -34.66 21.97 1.21
C LYS A 389 -34.82 23.41 1.69
N ALA A 390 -35.93 23.74 2.33
CA ALA A 390 -36.18 25.11 2.81
C ALA A 390 -35.19 25.48 3.94
N ALA A 391 -34.89 24.54 4.83
CA ALA A 391 -33.87 24.76 5.86
C ALA A 391 -32.46 24.95 5.28
N PHE A 392 -32.12 24.24 4.20
CA PHE A 392 -30.83 24.38 3.52
C PHE A 392 -30.71 25.75 2.86
N GLU A 393 -31.70 26.15 2.07
CA GLU A 393 -31.75 27.43 1.36
C GLU A 393 -31.67 28.64 2.30
N ALA A 394 -32.19 28.51 3.53
CA ALA A 394 -32.15 29.55 4.55
C ALA A 394 -30.85 29.59 5.38
N SER A 395 -29.87 28.73 5.09
CA SER A 395 -28.63 28.61 5.88
C SER A 395 -27.39 29.04 5.10
N ASP A 396 -26.27 29.24 5.81
CA ASP A 396 -24.97 29.55 5.20
C ASP A 396 -24.46 28.46 4.23
N TRP A 397 -25.02 27.24 4.31
CA TRP A 397 -24.72 26.17 3.37
C TRP A 397 -25.18 26.47 1.94
N GLN A 398 -26.20 27.31 1.76
CA GLN A 398 -26.64 27.74 0.43
C GLN A 398 -25.59 28.62 -0.25
N ALA A 399 -24.97 29.54 0.50
CA ALA A 399 -23.87 30.36 -0.02
C ALA A 399 -22.65 29.48 -0.40
N ALA A 400 -22.34 28.47 0.43
CA ALA A 400 -21.28 27.52 0.14
C ALA A 400 -21.59 26.63 -1.08
N ARG A 401 -22.85 26.22 -1.28
CA ARG A 401 -23.29 25.53 -2.51
C ARG A 401 -23.04 26.39 -3.73
N VAL A 402 -23.47 27.65 -3.71
CA VAL A 402 -23.26 28.57 -4.83
C VAL A 402 -21.77 28.69 -5.13
N ALA A 403 -20.93 28.92 -4.12
CA ALA A 403 -19.48 29.02 -4.32
C ALA A 403 -18.85 27.73 -4.89
N LEU A 404 -19.34 26.54 -4.49
CA LEU A 404 -18.90 25.27 -5.05
C LEU A 404 -19.27 25.15 -6.53
N GLU A 405 -20.54 25.44 -6.87
CA GLU A 405 -21.09 25.33 -8.22
C GLU A 405 -20.47 26.37 -9.18
N THR A 406 -20.14 27.57 -8.68
CA THR A 406 -19.52 28.65 -9.48
C THR A 406 -18.00 28.65 -9.43
N CYS A 407 -17.37 27.67 -8.77
CA CYS A 407 -15.92 27.60 -8.61
C CYS A 407 -15.30 28.86 -7.96
N THR A 408 -15.93 29.39 -6.91
CA THR A 408 -15.47 30.58 -6.17
C THR A 408 -15.34 30.28 -4.68
N MET A 409 -15.03 29.04 -4.31
CA MET A 409 -14.80 28.66 -2.92
C MET A 409 -13.59 29.40 -2.35
N PRO A 410 -13.65 29.93 -1.11
CA PRO A 410 -12.48 30.52 -0.47
C PRO A 410 -11.34 29.52 -0.31
N VAL A 411 -10.09 29.96 -0.56
CA VAL A 411 -8.89 29.11 -0.46
C VAL A 411 -8.77 28.49 0.92
N ASN A 412 -8.95 29.27 1.98
CA ASN A 412 -8.87 28.79 3.37
C ASN A 412 -9.96 27.77 3.75
N TRP A 413 -11.04 27.63 2.97
CA TRP A 413 -12.03 26.57 3.20
C TRP A 413 -11.55 25.23 2.63
N LEU A 414 -10.93 25.25 1.44
CA LEU A 414 -10.45 24.03 0.77
C LEU A 414 -9.03 23.63 1.19
N PHE A 415 -8.27 24.51 1.82
CA PHE A 415 -6.94 24.25 2.37
C PHE A 415 -6.92 24.60 3.88
N PRO A 416 -7.61 23.81 4.73
CA PRO A 416 -7.69 24.08 6.15
C PRO A 416 -6.34 23.83 6.84
N ASP A 417 -6.13 24.51 7.96
CA ASP A 417 -4.95 24.30 8.81
C ASP A 417 -4.90 22.83 9.28
N PRO A 418 -3.81 22.10 8.99
CA PRO A 418 -3.69 20.68 9.35
C PRO A 418 -3.68 20.45 10.86
N ARG A 419 -3.45 21.49 11.67
CA ARG A 419 -3.63 21.45 13.13
C ARG A 419 -5.09 21.35 13.54
N LEU A 420 -6.00 21.91 12.74
CA LEU A 420 -7.43 21.99 13.04
C LEU A 420 -8.22 20.84 12.41
N GLN A 421 -7.69 20.27 11.33
CA GLN A 421 -8.34 19.18 10.62
C GLN A 421 -7.28 18.22 10.09
N HIS A 422 -7.44 16.93 10.39
CA HIS A 422 -6.64 15.90 9.74
C HIS A 422 -6.96 15.90 8.24
N GLY A 423 -6.05 16.47 7.45
CA GLY A 423 -5.99 16.28 6.01
C GLY A 423 -5.06 15.12 5.71
N THR A 424 -5.55 14.14 4.94
CA THR A 424 -4.76 12.97 4.51
C THR A 424 -4.34 13.20 3.06
N TRP A 425 -3.13 13.72 2.90
CA TRP A 425 -2.42 13.74 1.63
C TRP A 425 -1.36 12.65 1.70
N ASP A 426 -1.43 11.70 0.77
CA ASP A 426 -0.49 10.58 0.69
C ASP A 426 0.84 11.04 0.06
N SER A 427 0.81 12.05 -0.82
CA SER A 427 1.98 12.67 -1.42
C SER A 427 2.59 13.73 -0.48
N PRO A 428 3.85 13.58 -0.02
CA PRO A 428 4.51 14.54 0.86
C PRO A 428 4.70 15.93 0.26
N HIS A 429 4.86 16.02 -1.06
CA HIS A 429 5.02 17.29 -1.75
C HIS A 429 3.71 18.06 -1.84
N VAL A 430 2.60 17.35 -2.11
CA VAL A 430 1.25 17.92 -2.06
C VAL A 430 0.91 18.33 -0.62
N ALA A 431 1.20 17.47 0.36
CA ALA A 431 1.03 17.78 1.77
C ALA A 431 1.77 19.08 2.16
N ALA A 432 3.05 19.21 1.77
CA ALA A 432 3.86 20.39 2.04
C ALA A 432 3.32 21.66 1.36
N PHE A 433 2.88 21.56 0.11
CA PHE A 433 2.22 22.67 -0.57
C PHE A 433 0.95 23.09 0.16
N CYS A 434 0.07 22.14 0.49
CA CYS A 434 -1.18 22.41 1.19
C CYS A 434 -0.96 22.97 2.60
N PHE A 435 0.07 22.51 3.31
CA PHE A 435 0.48 23.05 4.61
C PHE A 435 0.85 24.53 4.51
N ASP A 436 1.64 24.91 3.49
CA ASP A 436 2.05 26.29 3.29
C ASP A 436 0.84 27.19 2.93
N VAL A 437 -0.02 26.72 2.03
CA VAL A 437 -1.25 27.44 1.62
C VAL A 437 -2.19 27.64 2.80
N ALA A 438 -2.37 26.63 3.65
CA ALA A 438 -3.24 26.74 4.81
C ALA A 438 -2.80 27.83 5.81
N ARG A 439 -1.49 28.10 5.89
CA ARG A 439 -0.91 29.13 6.78
C ARG A 439 -0.85 30.53 6.16
N ALA A 440 -0.91 30.63 4.84
CA ALA A 440 -0.87 31.89 4.11
C ALA A 440 -1.75 31.79 2.84
N PRO A 441 -3.08 31.66 2.98
CA PRO A 441 -3.98 31.43 1.85
C PRO A 441 -3.95 32.58 0.83
N GLU A 442 -3.65 33.80 1.28
CA GLU A 442 -3.49 34.99 0.45
C GLU A 442 -2.22 34.95 -0.43
N LYS A 443 -1.28 34.05 -0.13
CA LYS A 443 -0.02 33.85 -0.87
C LYS A 443 -0.04 32.60 -1.75
N LEU A 444 -1.22 32.11 -2.10
CA LEU A 444 -1.37 30.95 -2.99
C LEU A 444 -0.60 31.17 -4.31
N ASP A 445 0.43 30.36 -4.53
CA ASP A 445 1.24 30.39 -5.75
C ASP A 445 0.77 29.31 -6.73
N ILE A 446 0.05 29.75 -7.78
CA ILE A 446 -0.45 28.86 -8.82
C ILE A 446 0.67 28.30 -9.70
N GLN A 447 1.81 29.00 -9.86
CA GLN A 447 2.93 28.42 -10.64
C GLN A 447 3.46 27.21 -9.90
N ARG A 448 3.76 27.37 -8.60
CA ARG A 448 4.25 26.28 -7.77
C ARG A 448 3.30 25.08 -7.76
N ALA A 449 2.00 25.31 -7.75
CA ALA A 449 1.00 24.24 -7.86
C ALA A 449 1.05 23.51 -9.21
N VAL A 450 1.16 24.27 -10.31
CA VAL A 450 1.26 23.73 -11.67
C VAL A 450 2.54 22.95 -11.87
N ASP A 451 3.68 23.47 -11.41
CA ASP A 451 4.98 22.79 -11.47
C ASP A 451 4.94 21.48 -10.67
N LEU A 452 4.33 21.51 -9.47
CA LEU A 452 4.16 20.32 -8.64
C LEU A 452 3.31 19.25 -9.32
N LEU A 453 2.18 19.63 -9.92
CA LEU A 453 1.30 18.69 -10.62
C LEU A 453 1.97 18.15 -11.90
N ALA A 454 2.67 19.01 -12.64
CA ALA A 454 3.33 18.64 -13.88
C ALA A 454 4.56 17.74 -13.65
N ALA A 455 5.31 17.95 -12.57
CA ALA A 455 6.42 17.09 -12.15
C ALA A 455 5.97 15.81 -11.42
N PHE A 456 4.67 15.63 -11.19
CA PHE A 456 4.15 14.48 -10.46
C PHE A 456 4.44 13.19 -11.24
N GLU A 457 5.20 12.29 -10.60
CA GLU A 457 5.53 10.96 -11.08
C GLU A 457 5.32 9.96 -9.91
N PRO A 458 4.28 9.13 -9.96
CA PRO A 458 4.11 8.05 -9.01
C PRO A 458 5.15 6.97 -9.30
N PRO A 459 5.52 6.17 -8.29
CA PRO A 459 6.44 5.05 -8.47
C PRO A 459 5.88 4.03 -9.47
N PRO A 460 6.76 3.21 -10.09
CA PRO A 460 6.35 2.22 -11.07
C PRO A 460 5.33 1.24 -10.49
N MET A 461 4.36 0.88 -11.33
CA MET A 461 3.21 0.04 -11.01
C MET A 461 3.64 -1.38 -10.61
N ARG A 462 3.04 -1.93 -9.54
CA ARG A 462 3.20 -3.35 -9.16
C ARG A 462 2.34 -4.23 -10.09
N PHE A 463 2.95 -5.23 -10.73
CA PHE A 463 2.22 -6.26 -11.49
C PHE A 463 2.50 -7.64 -10.90
N LEU A 464 1.70 -8.66 -11.23
CA LEU A 464 1.86 -10.08 -10.84
C LEU A 464 1.66 -11.08 -12.01
N TRP A 465 2.70 -11.49 -12.75
CA TRP A 465 2.52 -12.50 -13.81
C TRP A 465 3.05 -13.87 -13.40
N THR A 466 2.19 -14.90 -13.37
CA THR A 466 2.63 -16.28 -13.11
C THR A 466 2.08 -17.29 -14.14
N PRO A 467 2.94 -18.12 -14.79
CA PRO A 467 2.48 -19.09 -15.79
C PRO A 467 1.77 -20.32 -15.21
N GLU A 468 2.01 -20.63 -13.94
CA GLU A 468 1.65 -21.91 -13.32
C GLU A 468 0.45 -21.72 -12.40
N ARG A 469 -0.67 -22.36 -12.78
CA ARG A 469 -1.93 -22.46 -12.05
C ARG A 469 -1.81 -22.23 -10.54
N TYR A 470 -2.12 -21.00 -10.11
CA TYR A 470 -2.51 -20.63 -8.75
C TYR A 470 -1.39 -20.53 -7.70
N GLN A 471 -0.13 -20.40 -8.10
CA GLN A 471 0.93 -20.01 -7.17
C GLN A 471 1.31 -18.53 -7.34
N TRP A 472 1.44 -17.88 -6.19
CA TRP A 472 1.62 -16.45 -6.03
C TRP A 472 3.10 -16.11 -6.03
N ARG A 473 3.55 -15.26 -6.96
CA ARG A 473 4.89 -14.66 -6.88
C ARG A 473 4.89 -13.25 -7.45
N GLU A 474 5.45 -12.32 -6.70
CA GLU A 474 5.70 -10.95 -7.16
C GLU A 474 6.79 -10.98 -8.25
N PRO A 475 6.52 -10.49 -9.48
CA PRO A 475 7.51 -10.39 -10.54
C PRO A 475 8.55 -9.30 -10.23
N PHE A 476 8.23 -8.33 -9.37
CA PHE A 476 9.13 -7.29 -8.89
C PHE A 476 8.86 -7.02 -7.41
N ALA A 477 9.87 -6.58 -6.66
CA ALA A 477 9.67 -6.14 -5.29
C ALA A 477 8.82 -4.86 -5.25
N PRO A 478 7.99 -4.67 -4.21
CA PRO A 478 7.04 -3.58 -4.15
C PRO A 478 7.76 -2.24 -4.01
N CYS A 479 7.38 -1.25 -4.82
CA CYS A 479 7.85 0.13 -4.67
C CYS A 479 6.98 0.89 -3.68
N ALA A 480 7.58 1.68 -2.80
CA ALA A 480 6.85 2.51 -1.84
C ALA A 480 6.18 3.71 -2.51
N GLY A 481 4.93 4.02 -2.12
CA GLY A 481 4.17 5.19 -2.56
C GLY A 481 3.30 5.00 -3.81
N ASP A 482 3.00 3.76 -4.18
CA ASP A 482 2.13 3.43 -5.33
C ASP A 482 0.64 3.76 -5.10
N ASP A 483 0.28 4.14 -3.87
CA ASP A 483 -1.04 4.63 -3.47
C ASP A 483 -1.23 6.15 -3.67
N MET A 484 -0.18 6.90 -4.02
CA MET A 484 -0.18 8.38 -4.04
C MET A 484 -0.88 9.00 -5.27
N HIS A 485 -1.34 8.21 -6.22
CA HIS A 485 -1.89 8.69 -7.49
C HIS A 485 -3.00 9.75 -7.35
N GLY A 486 -3.83 9.65 -6.31
CA GLY A 486 -5.04 10.46 -6.20
C GLY A 486 -4.84 11.91 -5.77
N ASP A 487 -3.72 12.21 -5.15
CA ASP A 487 -3.48 13.53 -4.57
C ASP A 487 -3.38 14.65 -5.62
N ALA A 488 -2.84 14.33 -6.80
CA ALA A 488 -2.76 15.29 -7.89
C ALA A 488 -4.16 15.71 -8.39
N ALA A 489 -5.07 14.75 -8.59
CA ALA A 489 -6.43 15.03 -9.02
C ALA A 489 -7.22 15.82 -7.94
N ARG A 490 -7.06 15.45 -6.66
CA ARG A 490 -7.67 16.16 -5.53
C ARG A 490 -7.13 17.59 -5.40
N LEU A 491 -5.83 17.80 -5.54
CA LEU A 491 -5.21 19.13 -5.50
C LEU A 491 -5.72 20.01 -6.67
N ALA A 492 -5.70 19.47 -7.88
CA ALA A 492 -6.23 20.16 -9.06
C ALA A 492 -7.71 20.53 -8.88
N TRP A 493 -8.53 19.63 -8.34
CA TRP A 493 -9.93 19.92 -8.04
C TRP A 493 -10.09 21.07 -7.05
N ARG A 494 -9.32 21.08 -5.95
CA ARG A 494 -9.39 22.16 -4.96
C ARG A 494 -9.05 23.51 -5.58
N LEU A 495 -7.98 23.58 -6.39
CA LEU A 495 -7.57 24.80 -7.08
C LEU A 495 -8.61 25.27 -8.11
N VAL A 496 -9.21 24.34 -8.86
CA VAL A 496 -10.30 24.65 -9.78
C VAL A 496 -11.50 25.22 -9.03
N ARG A 497 -11.90 24.61 -7.90
CA ARG A 497 -13.03 25.10 -7.09
C ARG A 497 -12.78 26.44 -6.40
N THR A 498 -11.51 26.86 -6.26
CA THR A 498 -11.15 28.23 -5.85
C THR A 498 -11.11 29.25 -7.00
N GLY A 499 -11.42 28.84 -8.24
CA GLY A 499 -11.51 29.74 -9.39
C GLY A 499 -10.24 29.82 -10.25
N HIS A 500 -9.25 28.96 -10.00
CA HIS A 500 -7.96 29.00 -10.69
C HIS A 500 -7.87 28.10 -11.93
N GLY A 501 -8.94 27.43 -12.35
CA GLY A 501 -8.91 26.47 -13.46
C GLY A 501 -8.38 27.04 -14.78
N ALA A 502 -8.83 28.24 -15.19
CA ALA A 502 -8.35 28.89 -16.42
C ALA A 502 -6.86 29.29 -16.33
N GLU A 503 -6.42 29.72 -15.15
CA GLU A 503 -5.03 30.11 -14.90
C GLU A 503 -4.11 28.88 -14.88
N MET A 504 -4.57 27.76 -14.32
CA MET A 504 -3.86 26.48 -14.38
C MET A 504 -3.64 26.02 -15.82
N LEU A 505 -4.69 26.06 -16.66
CA LEU A 505 -4.58 25.74 -18.08
C LEU A 505 -3.53 26.63 -18.77
N ARG A 506 -3.61 27.95 -18.56
CA ARG A 506 -2.68 28.91 -19.18
C ARG A 506 -1.21 28.64 -18.79
N ARG A 507 -0.94 28.36 -17.51
CA ARG A 507 0.42 28.08 -17.02
C ARG A 507 0.90 26.70 -17.46
N ALA A 508 0.04 25.69 -17.44
CA ALA A 508 0.35 24.36 -17.95
C ALA A 508 0.72 24.40 -19.45
N SER A 509 0.00 25.18 -20.25
CA SER A 509 0.32 25.38 -21.67
C SER A 509 1.66 26.09 -21.93
N ALA A 510 2.24 26.74 -20.92
CA ALA A 510 3.55 27.41 -21.02
C ALA A 510 4.72 26.52 -20.56
N LEU A 511 4.45 25.34 -20.00
CA LEU A 511 5.46 24.36 -19.61
C LEU A 511 6.07 23.65 -20.83
N PRO A 512 7.21 22.94 -20.67
CA PRO A 512 7.67 21.97 -21.65
C PRO A 512 6.53 21.05 -22.10
N GLN A 513 6.45 20.78 -23.41
CA GLN A 513 5.27 20.16 -24.02
C GLN A 513 4.82 18.87 -23.31
N ILE A 514 5.75 17.99 -22.94
CA ILE A 514 5.42 16.72 -22.26
C ILE A 514 4.73 16.95 -20.91
N GLU A 515 5.27 17.86 -20.11
CA GLU A 515 4.77 18.20 -18.77
C GLU A 515 3.43 18.94 -18.85
N GLY A 516 3.35 19.94 -19.74
CA GLY A 516 2.15 20.71 -19.99
C GLY A 516 1.01 19.86 -20.54
N ASP A 517 1.27 19.07 -21.58
CA ASP A 517 0.29 18.18 -22.19
C ASP A 517 -0.25 17.16 -21.18
N LYS A 518 0.61 16.56 -20.35
CA LYS A 518 0.22 15.63 -19.27
C LYS A 518 -0.78 16.27 -18.31
N LEU A 519 -0.50 17.48 -17.81
CA LEU A 519 -1.40 18.18 -16.89
C LEU A 519 -2.69 18.63 -17.57
N VAL A 520 -2.64 19.14 -18.80
CA VAL A 520 -3.85 19.53 -19.53
C VAL A 520 -4.72 18.32 -19.85
N ALA A 521 -4.15 17.15 -20.14
CA ALA A 521 -4.89 15.90 -20.32
C ALA A 521 -5.61 15.47 -19.03
N LEU A 522 -5.00 15.64 -17.84
CA LEU A 522 -5.69 15.46 -16.56
C LEU A 522 -6.88 16.42 -16.44
N LEU A 523 -6.70 17.71 -16.72
CA LEU A 523 -7.80 18.68 -16.61
C LEU A 523 -8.93 18.40 -17.60
N ALA A 524 -8.65 17.79 -18.75
CA ALA A 524 -9.64 17.39 -19.74
C ALA A 524 -10.59 16.29 -19.23
N THR A 525 -10.19 15.51 -18.23
CA THR A 525 -11.05 14.45 -17.69
C THR A 525 -12.16 15.00 -16.79
N PHE A 526 -11.94 16.15 -16.15
CA PHE A 526 -12.89 16.75 -15.21
C PHE A 526 -14.20 17.08 -15.92
N ASP A 527 -15.34 16.82 -15.29
CA ASP A 527 -16.67 17.15 -15.85
C ASP A 527 -17.01 18.61 -15.60
N ILE A 528 -16.14 19.48 -16.13
CA ILE A 528 -16.22 20.94 -16.05
C ILE A 528 -16.07 21.47 -17.48
N PRO A 529 -17.14 22.01 -18.09
CA PRO A 529 -17.15 22.41 -19.50
C PRO A 529 -16.00 23.34 -19.89
N GLU A 530 -15.64 24.27 -19.02
CA GLU A 530 -14.58 25.26 -19.25
C GLU A 530 -13.21 24.60 -19.34
N LEU A 531 -12.96 23.55 -18.53
CA LEU A 531 -11.70 22.80 -18.56
C LEU A 531 -11.58 21.96 -19.83
N ARG A 532 -12.65 21.26 -20.23
CA ARG A 532 -12.68 20.50 -21.48
C ARG A 532 -12.50 21.41 -22.70
N ALA A 533 -13.17 22.56 -22.71
CA ALA A 533 -12.99 23.56 -23.78
C ALA A 533 -11.57 24.17 -23.78
N GLY A 534 -10.96 24.34 -22.61
CA GLY A 534 -9.57 24.76 -22.48
C GLY A 534 -8.58 23.75 -23.04
N ALA A 535 -8.75 22.47 -22.68
CA ALA A 535 -7.96 21.37 -23.22
C ALA A 535 -8.15 21.22 -24.74
N ALA A 536 -9.38 21.36 -25.23
CA ALA A 536 -9.68 21.35 -26.66
C ALA A 536 -8.87 22.41 -27.42
N ARG A 537 -8.76 23.63 -26.89
CA ARG A 537 -7.91 24.68 -27.49
C ARG A 537 -6.43 24.36 -27.40
N HIS A 538 -5.96 23.78 -26.30
CA HIS A 538 -4.54 23.44 -26.09
C HIS A 538 -4.05 22.37 -27.07
N PHE A 539 -4.88 21.37 -27.34
CA PHE A 539 -4.56 20.27 -28.26
C PHE A 539 -4.99 20.51 -29.71
N ASP A 540 -5.71 21.61 -29.99
CA ASP A 540 -6.37 21.88 -31.28
C ASP A 540 -7.38 20.79 -31.68
N LEU A 541 -8.24 20.41 -30.73
CA LEU A 541 -9.20 19.31 -30.82
C LEU A 541 -10.62 19.79 -30.44
N PRO A 542 -11.37 20.41 -31.36
CA PRO A 542 -12.66 21.03 -31.03
C PRO A 542 -13.74 20.04 -30.55
N ASP A 543 -13.62 18.77 -30.92
CA ASP A 543 -14.52 17.67 -30.54
C ASP A 543 -14.11 16.96 -29.24
N LEU A 544 -12.96 17.32 -28.64
CA LEU A 544 -12.49 16.73 -27.39
C LEU A 544 -13.54 16.75 -26.26
N PRO A 545 -14.32 17.82 -26.03
CA PRO A 545 -15.33 17.81 -24.97
C PRO A 545 -16.40 16.73 -25.16
N GLU A 546 -16.81 16.47 -26.41
CA GLU A 546 -17.77 15.43 -26.75
C GLU A 546 -17.16 14.04 -26.57
N ILE A 547 -15.91 13.86 -27.00
CA ILE A 547 -15.19 12.60 -26.82
C ILE A 547 -14.99 12.28 -25.34
N MET A 548 -14.60 13.24 -24.52
CA MET A 548 -14.46 13.01 -23.07
C MET A 548 -15.80 12.70 -22.40
N HIS A 549 -16.90 13.32 -22.85
CA HIS A 549 -18.23 12.92 -22.41
C HIS A 549 -18.57 11.48 -22.80
N LEU A 550 -18.23 11.06 -24.02
CA LEU A 550 -18.43 9.70 -24.51
C LEU A 550 -17.58 8.69 -23.72
N VAL A 551 -16.30 8.99 -23.44
CA VAL A 551 -15.40 8.12 -22.65
C VAL A 551 -16.04 7.75 -21.31
N PHE A 552 -16.73 8.68 -20.65
CA PHE A 552 -17.34 8.44 -19.34
C PHE A 552 -18.81 8.03 -19.39
N ALA A 553 -19.34 7.70 -20.56
CA ALA A 553 -20.71 7.21 -20.68
C ALA A 553 -20.88 5.87 -19.93
N SER A 554 -22.03 5.72 -19.25
CA SER A 554 -22.34 4.52 -18.45
C SER A 554 -22.45 3.22 -19.28
N ARG A 555 -22.80 3.35 -20.56
CA ARG A 555 -22.93 2.24 -21.51
C ARG A 555 -22.36 2.67 -22.85
N LEU A 556 -21.50 1.81 -23.40
CA LEU A 556 -20.88 2.02 -24.71
C LEU A 556 -21.30 0.90 -25.65
N THR A 557 -21.79 1.28 -26.82
CA THR A 557 -22.04 0.35 -27.92
C THR A 557 -20.74 -0.04 -28.61
N PHE A 558 -20.77 -1.04 -29.49
CA PHE A 558 -19.58 -1.41 -30.27
C PHE A 558 -19.03 -0.23 -31.09
N GLU A 559 -19.92 0.57 -31.69
CA GLU A 559 -19.53 1.74 -32.50
C GLU A 559 -18.91 2.85 -31.65
N ASP A 560 -19.35 3.01 -30.40
CA ASP A 560 -18.73 3.98 -29.49
C ASP A 560 -17.28 3.60 -29.18
N HIS A 561 -17.00 2.30 -28.98
CA HIS A 561 -15.62 1.84 -28.78
C HIS A 561 -14.77 2.08 -30.02
N LEU A 562 -15.31 1.88 -31.24
CA LEU A 562 -14.60 2.22 -32.47
C LEU A 562 -14.32 3.71 -32.57
N ARG A 563 -15.32 4.55 -32.28
CA ARG A 563 -15.17 6.00 -32.30
C ARG A 563 -14.06 6.47 -31.35
N LEU A 564 -14.01 5.93 -30.13
CA LEU A 564 -12.94 6.24 -29.17
C LEU A 564 -11.57 5.76 -29.65
N ALA A 565 -11.51 4.55 -30.21
CA ALA A 565 -10.29 3.98 -30.76
C ALA A 565 -9.74 4.84 -31.91
N ASP A 566 -10.58 5.16 -32.90
CA ASP A 566 -10.24 5.96 -34.07
C ASP A 566 -9.78 7.36 -33.66
N TYR A 567 -10.47 7.99 -32.69
CA TYR A 567 -10.08 9.28 -32.15
C TYR A 567 -8.69 9.26 -31.54
N GLY A 568 -8.42 8.30 -30.65
CA GLY A 568 -7.09 8.13 -30.05
C GLY A 568 -6.01 7.89 -31.11
N SER A 569 -6.32 7.13 -32.16
CA SER A 569 -5.40 6.87 -33.28
C SER A 569 -5.08 8.13 -34.09
N ALA A 570 -6.09 8.94 -34.39
CA ALA A 570 -5.97 10.17 -35.18
C ALA A 570 -5.20 11.29 -34.45
N HIS A 571 -5.15 11.26 -33.11
CA HIS A 571 -4.60 12.34 -32.29
C HIS A 571 -3.45 11.87 -31.37
N PRO A 572 -2.27 11.53 -31.93
CA PRO A 572 -1.16 10.92 -31.17
C PRO A 572 -0.61 11.81 -30.04
N ARG A 573 -0.59 13.15 -30.21
CA ARG A 573 -0.16 14.07 -29.15
C ARG A 573 -1.06 13.99 -27.92
N PHE A 574 -2.39 14.05 -28.12
CA PHE A 574 -3.36 13.93 -27.03
C PHE A 574 -3.34 12.52 -26.42
N ARG A 575 -3.23 11.48 -27.24
CA ARG A 575 -3.11 10.10 -26.76
C ARG A 575 -1.89 9.92 -25.85
N ALA A 576 -0.71 10.37 -26.28
CA ALA A 576 0.51 10.31 -25.48
C ALA A 576 0.39 11.10 -24.17
N ALA A 577 -0.24 12.28 -24.23
CA ALA A 577 -0.54 13.10 -23.06
C ALA A 577 -1.48 12.39 -22.08
N MET A 578 -2.53 11.74 -22.58
CA MET A 578 -3.48 10.97 -21.78
C MET A 578 -2.81 9.74 -21.16
N VAL A 579 -1.94 9.03 -21.89
CA VAL A 579 -1.12 7.93 -21.33
C VAL A 579 -0.23 8.44 -20.19
N ALA A 580 0.44 9.58 -20.39
CA ALA A 580 1.25 10.19 -19.35
C ALA A 580 0.42 10.56 -18.12
N ALA A 581 -0.79 11.11 -18.32
CA ALA A 581 -1.72 11.47 -17.24
C ALA A 581 -2.28 10.22 -16.52
N MET A 582 -2.63 9.18 -17.27
CA MET A 582 -3.09 7.89 -16.74
C MET A 582 -2.04 7.28 -15.82
N ARG A 583 -0.77 7.25 -16.26
CA ARG A 583 0.33 6.74 -15.46
C ARG A 583 0.65 7.63 -14.26
N ALA A 584 0.67 8.96 -14.45
CA ALA A 584 1.04 9.89 -13.39
C ALA A 584 -0.01 10.03 -12.29
N TYR A 585 -1.29 10.06 -12.66
CA TYR A 585 -2.38 10.44 -11.75
C TYR A 585 -3.34 9.28 -11.47
N GLY A 586 -3.11 8.09 -12.05
CA GLY A 586 -3.93 6.91 -11.82
C GLY A 586 -5.40 7.07 -12.24
N VAL A 587 -5.72 8.02 -13.14
CA VAL A 587 -7.12 8.32 -13.54
C VAL A 587 -7.82 7.18 -14.28
N HIS A 588 -7.08 6.17 -14.74
CA HIS A 588 -7.61 4.95 -15.35
C HIS A 588 -7.74 3.79 -14.36
N LEU A 589 -7.37 4.00 -13.09
CA LEU A 589 -7.44 2.98 -12.04
C LEU A 589 -8.64 3.23 -11.15
N TYR A 590 -9.09 2.17 -10.47
CA TYR A 590 -10.20 2.25 -9.54
C TYR A 590 -9.88 1.45 -8.29
N SER A 591 -9.74 2.14 -7.16
CA SER A 591 -9.54 1.49 -5.86
C SER A 591 -10.65 1.87 -4.90
N ASN A 592 -11.23 0.89 -4.21
CA ASN A 592 -12.24 1.15 -3.19
C ASN A 592 -11.62 1.72 -1.90
N SER A 593 -10.34 1.44 -1.67
CA SER A 593 -9.60 1.81 -0.46
C SER A 593 -8.79 3.10 -0.62
N HIS A 594 -8.23 3.34 -1.82
CA HIS A 594 -7.34 4.45 -2.13
C HIS A 594 -7.77 5.13 -3.42
N VAL A 595 -8.87 5.86 -3.36
CA VAL A 595 -9.45 6.47 -4.56
C VAL A 595 -8.44 7.40 -5.24
N THR A 596 -8.10 7.09 -6.51
CA THR A 596 -7.20 7.91 -7.33
C THR A 596 -7.89 9.24 -7.68
N ALA A 597 -8.75 9.26 -8.69
CA ALA A 597 -9.66 10.38 -8.89
C ALA A 597 -10.82 10.28 -7.89
N ASP A 598 -10.80 11.11 -6.84
CA ASP A 598 -11.79 11.13 -5.75
C ASP A 598 -13.21 11.42 -6.29
N TRP A 599 -13.93 10.35 -6.66
CA TRP A 599 -15.27 10.44 -7.25
C TRP A 599 -16.35 10.92 -6.28
N PHE A 600 -16.00 11.14 -5.00
CA PHE A 600 -16.87 11.79 -4.05
C PHE A 600 -16.85 13.33 -4.17
N LEU A 601 -15.94 13.87 -4.98
CA LEU A 601 -15.87 15.28 -5.31
C LEU A 601 -16.76 15.59 -6.51
N GLN A 602 -17.59 16.62 -6.39
CA GLN A 602 -18.47 17.06 -7.47
C GLN A 602 -17.67 17.47 -8.70
N GLY A 603 -18.09 17.07 -9.89
CA GLY A 603 -17.34 17.16 -11.16
C GLY A 603 -16.41 15.98 -11.44
N LEU A 604 -16.21 15.06 -10.48
CA LEU A 604 -15.41 13.84 -10.64
C LEU A 604 -16.26 12.56 -10.43
N GLU A 605 -17.58 12.67 -10.23
CA GLU A 605 -18.46 11.53 -9.96
C GLU A 605 -18.47 10.50 -11.10
N HIS A 606 -18.13 10.94 -12.31
CA HIS A 606 -18.01 10.09 -13.49
C HIS A 606 -16.87 9.06 -13.39
N TYR A 607 -15.99 9.14 -12.37
CA TYR A 607 -15.00 8.11 -12.06
C TYR A 607 -15.56 6.94 -11.25
N ALA A 608 -16.75 7.08 -10.66
CA ALA A 608 -17.38 6.04 -9.86
C ALA A 608 -17.55 4.73 -10.63
N TYR A 609 -17.49 3.61 -9.92
CA TYR A 609 -17.65 2.27 -10.50
C TYR A 609 -16.71 1.95 -11.67
N ALA A 610 -15.45 2.40 -11.57
CA ALA A 610 -14.38 2.15 -12.52
C ALA A 610 -14.61 2.74 -13.93
N HIS A 611 -15.48 3.73 -14.08
CA HIS A 611 -15.67 4.43 -15.37
C HIS A 611 -14.41 5.17 -15.85
N GLY A 612 -13.50 5.55 -14.93
CA GLY A 612 -12.14 6.03 -15.23
C GLY A 612 -11.38 5.14 -16.22
N CYS A 613 -11.53 3.83 -16.07
CA CYS A 613 -10.84 2.82 -16.86
C CYS A 613 -11.22 2.84 -18.35
N GLN A 614 -12.31 3.52 -18.74
CA GLN A 614 -12.73 3.64 -20.14
C GLN A 614 -11.77 4.54 -20.95
N LEU A 615 -10.89 5.31 -20.31
CA LEU A 615 -9.79 6.02 -20.97
C LEU A 615 -8.86 5.09 -21.78
N LEU A 616 -8.77 3.81 -21.36
CA LEU A 616 -8.02 2.78 -22.09
C LEU A 616 -8.53 2.55 -23.53
N PHE A 617 -9.79 2.91 -23.82
CA PHE A 617 -10.36 2.69 -25.15
C PHE A 617 -9.77 3.63 -26.22
N LEU A 618 -9.16 4.74 -25.81
CA LEU A 618 -8.34 5.58 -26.70
C LEU A 618 -7.07 4.86 -27.20
N LEU A 619 -6.68 3.75 -26.55
CA LEU A 619 -5.46 2.98 -26.86
C LEU A 619 -5.74 1.70 -27.65
N ILE A 620 -6.98 1.43 -28.06
CA ILE A 620 -7.33 0.17 -28.76
C ILE A 620 -6.47 -0.06 -30.02
N HIS A 621 -6.13 0.99 -30.78
CA HIS A 621 -5.20 0.85 -31.92
C HIS A 621 -3.72 0.84 -31.53
N HIS A 622 -3.37 1.32 -30.34
CA HIS A 622 -1.98 1.54 -29.89
C HIS A 622 -1.73 0.96 -28.49
N PRO A 623 -2.04 -0.32 -28.26
CA PRO A 623 -1.98 -0.92 -26.93
C PRO A 623 -0.56 -0.98 -26.34
N GLN A 624 0.48 -0.97 -27.19
CA GLN A 624 1.88 -0.94 -26.80
C GLN A 624 2.28 0.32 -26.02
N GLU A 625 1.48 1.39 -26.12
CA GLU A 625 1.72 2.63 -25.37
C GLU A 625 1.34 2.52 -23.89
N ASP A 626 0.67 1.44 -23.48
CA ASP A 626 0.47 1.11 -22.06
C ASP A 626 1.08 -0.27 -21.74
N PRO A 627 2.09 -0.38 -20.85
CA PRO A 627 2.79 -1.63 -20.58
C PRO A 627 1.87 -2.73 -20.06
N VAL A 628 0.80 -2.37 -19.35
CA VAL A 628 -0.17 -3.32 -18.81
C VAL A 628 -0.99 -3.89 -19.96
N LEU A 629 -1.60 -3.02 -20.76
CA LEU A 629 -2.41 -3.40 -21.91
C LEU A 629 -1.60 -4.21 -22.93
N ALA A 630 -0.36 -3.80 -23.21
CA ALA A 630 0.57 -4.55 -24.04
C ALA A 630 0.78 -5.97 -23.53
N LYS A 631 0.95 -6.13 -22.21
CA LYS A 631 1.16 -7.43 -21.58
C LYS A 631 -0.12 -8.27 -21.51
N VAL A 632 -1.29 -7.64 -21.38
CA VAL A 632 -2.59 -8.34 -21.51
C VAL A 632 -2.72 -8.97 -22.88
N LEU A 633 -2.38 -8.23 -23.94
CA LEU A 633 -2.40 -8.76 -25.31
C LEU A 633 -1.44 -9.94 -25.51
N GLU A 634 -0.26 -9.88 -24.90
CA GLU A 634 0.72 -10.96 -24.97
C GLU A 634 0.26 -12.22 -24.22
N THR A 635 -0.32 -12.06 -23.03
CA THR A 635 -0.54 -13.17 -22.08
C THR A 635 -1.97 -13.66 -21.99
N GLY A 636 -2.95 -12.88 -22.47
CA GLY A 636 -4.36 -13.23 -22.49
C GLY A 636 -5.09 -13.08 -21.16
N TRP A 637 -4.61 -12.28 -20.20
CA TRP A 637 -5.28 -12.05 -18.91
C TRP A 637 -4.69 -10.81 -18.22
N LEU A 638 -5.11 -10.44 -17.01
CA LEU A 638 -4.43 -9.45 -16.15
C LEU A 638 -3.85 -10.10 -14.90
N PRO A 639 -2.72 -9.57 -14.40
CA PRO A 639 -2.22 -9.95 -13.10
C PRO A 639 -3.20 -9.45 -12.03
N ARG A 640 -3.38 -10.21 -10.94
CA ARG A 640 -4.08 -9.67 -9.76
C ARG A 640 -3.13 -8.79 -8.95
N ASN A 641 -3.64 -7.90 -8.09
CA ASN A 641 -2.81 -7.27 -7.08
C ASN A 641 -2.79 -8.11 -5.78
N HIS A 642 -1.70 -8.06 -5.02
CA HIS A 642 -1.53 -8.81 -3.76
C HIS A 642 -1.42 -7.89 -2.53
N ASN A 643 -1.46 -6.56 -2.72
CA ASN A 643 -1.46 -5.61 -1.63
C ASN A 643 -2.88 -5.07 -1.34
N THR A 644 -2.98 -4.13 -0.40
CA THR A 644 -4.22 -3.42 -0.06
C THR A 644 -4.76 -2.52 -1.18
N TYR A 645 -3.99 -2.32 -2.26
CA TYR A 645 -4.36 -1.46 -3.37
C TYR A 645 -5.05 -2.26 -4.48
N ASP A 646 -6.38 -2.24 -4.51
CA ASP A 646 -7.21 -2.97 -5.48
C ASP A 646 -7.37 -2.24 -6.85
N GLY A 647 -6.54 -1.23 -7.13
CA GLY A 647 -6.61 -0.36 -8.30
C GLY A 647 -6.70 -1.08 -9.66
N TYR A 648 -5.77 -2.02 -9.88
CA TYR A 648 -5.69 -2.81 -11.11
C TYR A 648 -6.71 -3.95 -11.16
N ASP A 649 -7.01 -4.57 -10.02
CA ASP A 649 -7.98 -5.66 -9.94
C ASP A 649 -9.35 -5.19 -10.41
N ASN A 650 -9.78 -4.02 -9.96
CA ASN A 650 -11.06 -3.45 -10.39
C ASN A 650 -11.01 -2.87 -11.81
N ALA A 651 -9.83 -2.49 -12.31
CA ALA A 651 -9.65 -2.01 -13.69
C ALA A 651 -9.52 -3.16 -14.72
N ALA A 652 -9.26 -4.38 -14.27
CA ALA A 652 -8.96 -5.52 -15.12
C ALA A 652 -10.00 -5.78 -16.25
N PRO A 653 -11.33 -5.70 -16.00
CA PRO A 653 -12.31 -5.91 -17.07
C PRO A 653 -12.19 -4.94 -18.25
N PHE A 654 -11.66 -3.73 -18.01
CA PHE A 654 -11.51 -2.70 -19.04
C PHE A 654 -10.27 -2.91 -19.88
N TYR A 655 -9.17 -3.37 -19.27
CA TYR A 655 -7.99 -3.82 -19.98
C TYR A 655 -8.28 -5.02 -20.88
N LEU A 656 -9.00 -6.03 -20.36
CA LEU A 656 -9.45 -7.17 -21.16
C LEU A 656 -10.32 -6.70 -22.34
N ARG A 657 -11.26 -5.78 -22.09
CA ARG A 657 -12.10 -5.21 -23.14
C ARG A 657 -11.29 -4.52 -24.22
N ALA A 658 -10.37 -3.61 -23.85
CA ALA A 658 -9.52 -2.91 -24.81
C ALA A 658 -8.69 -3.90 -25.66
N ALA A 659 -8.11 -4.94 -25.03
CA ALA A 659 -7.37 -5.99 -25.71
C ALA A 659 -8.25 -6.79 -26.69
N MET A 660 -9.44 -7.22 -26.28
CA MET A 660 -10.35 -7.96 -27.17
C MET A 660 -10.83 -7.12 -28.36
N PHE A 661 -11.09 -5.82 -28.17
CA PHE A 661 -11.40 -4.91 -29.26
C PHE A 661 -10.21 -4.73 -30.22
N HIS A 662 -8.98 -4.61 -29.70
CA HIS A 662 -7.77 -4.59 -30.52
C HIS A 662 -7.68 -5.85 -31.39
N ILE A 663 -7.85 -7.03 -30.80
CA ILE A 663 -7.81 -8.30 -31.52
C ILE A 663 -8.94 -8.38 -32.56
N ALA A 664 -10.16 -7.96 -32.22
CA ALA A 664 -11.29 -7.98 -33.15
C ALA A 664 -11.06 -7.11 -34.41
N LEU A 665 -10.28 -6.03 -34.27
CA LEU A 665 -9.94 -5.10 -35.34
C LEU A 665 -8.71 -5.52 -36.14
N HIS A 666 -7.63 -5.93 -35.47
CA HIS A 666 -6.32 -6.13 -36.10
C HIS A 666 -5.93 -7.59 -36.29
N GLN A 667 -6.52 -8.50 -35.50
CA GLN A 667 -6.21 -9.93 -35.51
C GLN A 667 -7.51 -10.77 -35.41
N PRO A 668 -8.48 -10.58 -36.32
CA PRO A 668 -9.82 -11.15 -36.17
C PRO A 668 -9.83 -12.68 -36.10
N ASP A 669 -8.83 -13.36 -36.69
CA ASP A 669 -8.70 -14.82 -36.63
C ASP A 669 -8.27 -15.30 -35.23
N ALA A 670 -7.54 -14.48 -34.47
CA ALA A 670 -7.16 -14.77 -33.09
C ALA A 670 -8.30 -14.50 -32.09
N LEU A 671 -9.34 -13.76 -32.50
CA LEU A 671 -10.49 -13.44 -31.62
C LEU A 671 -11.23 -14.71 -31.17
N ASP A 672 -11.38 -15.68 -32.05
CA ASP A 672 -12.08 -16.94 -31.73
C ASP A 672 -11.37 -17.70 -30.62
N VAL A 673 -10.02 -17.75 -30.64
CA VAL A 673 -9.20 -18.37 -29.59
C VAL A 673 -9.46 -17.72 -28.22
N TRP A 674 -9.61 -16.40 -28.19
CA TRP A 674 -9.85 -15.66 -26.95
C TRP A 674 -11.28 -15.82 -26.44
N VAL A 675 -12.28 -15.72 -27.32
CA VAL A 675 -13.70 -15.84 -26.93
C VAL A 675 -14.04 -17.26 -26.46
N ASP A 676 -13.41 -18.27 -27.07
CA ASP A 676 -13.69 -19.67 -26.80
C ASP A 676 -12.71 -20.27 -25.74
N SER A 677 -11.75 -19.47 -25.25
CA SER A 677 -10.83 -19.86 -24.18
C SER A 677 -11.57 -20.07 -22.86
N ALA A 678 -11.65 -21.34 -22.42
CA ALA A 678 -12.17 -21.72 -21.11
C ALA A 678 -11.42 -21.00 -19.98
N ARG A 679 -10.09 -20.87 -20.12
CA ARG A 679 -9.23 -20.16 -19.19
C ARG A 679 -9.67 -18.71 -18.99
N LEU A 680 -9.95 -18.00 -20.08
CA LEU A 680 -10.40 -16.61 -20.03
C LEU A 680 -11.77 -16.49 -19.37
N ARG A 681 -12.69 -17.41 -19.65
CA ARG A 681 -14.01 -17.44 -19.03
C ARG A 681 -13.95 -17.72 -17.52
N ASP A 682 -13.05 -18.57 -17.07
CA ASP A 682 -12.88 -18.92 -15.65
C ASP A 682 -12.44 -17.72 -14.78
N ILE A 683 -11.57 -16.86 -15.32
CA ILE A 683 -11.05 -15.69 -14.60
C ILE A 683 -11.92 -14.44 -14.76
N SER A 684 -12.72 -14.39 -15.82
CA SER A 684 -13.56 -13.24 -16.21
C SER A 684 -14.94 -13.29 -15.56
N THR A 685 -14.99 -12.97 -14.27
CA THR A 685 -16.18 -13.19 -13.43
C THR A 685 -17.06 -11.95 -13.24
N MET A 686 -16.61 -10.76 -13.67
CA MET A 686 -17.32 -9.51 -13.42
C MET A 686 -18.43 -9.25 -14.43
N ALA A 687 -19.38 -8.38 -14.07
CA ALA A 687 -20.49 -8.00 -14.96
C ALA A 687 -20.00 -7.37 -16.27
N LYS A 688 -18.93 -6.58 -16.18
CA LYS A 688 -18.29 -5.91 -17.31
C LYS A 688 -17.65 -6.92 -18.27
N ASP A 689 -17.06 -8.01 -17.76
CA ASP A 689 -16.51 -9.07 -18.60
C ASP A 689 -17.61 -9.76 -19.42
N ARG A 690 -18.73 -10.12 -18.77
CA ARG A 690 -19.88 -10.74 -19.45
C ARG A 690 -20.43 -9.85 -20.56
N GLU A 691 -20.47 -8.54 -20.33
CA GLU A 691 -20.84 -7.57 -21.37
C GLU A 691 -19.83 -7.55 -22.52
N THR A 692 -18.52 -7.59 -22.23
CA THR A 692 -17.46 -7.67 -23.25
C THR A 692 -17.67 -8.89 -24.16
N PHE A 693 -17.84 -10.09 -23.59
CA PHE A 693 -18.07 -11.30 -24.38
C PHE A 693 -19.34 -11.19 -25.23
N ARG A 694 -20.44 -10.63 -24.71
CA ARG A 694 -21.66 -10.40 -25.50
C ARG A 694 -21.43 -9.46 -26.68
N LEU A 695 -20.67 -8.38 -26.49
CA LEU A 695 -20.32 -7.44 -27.57
C LEU A 695 -19.49 -8.15 -28.66
N MET A 696 -18.50 -8.96 -28.25
CA MET A 696 -17.66 -9.73 -29.18
C MET A 696 -18.47 -10.79 -29.93
N GLU A 697 -19.36 -11.53 -29.26
CA GLU A 697 -20.25 -12.51 -29.91
C GLU A 697 -21.23 -11.84 -30.89
N ALA A 698 -21.77 -10.66 -30.55
CA ALA A 698 -22.61 -9.89 -31.46
C ALA A 698 -21.84 -9.44 -32.72
N HIS A 699 -20.59 -9.02 -32.55
CA HIS A 699 -19.70 -8.67 -33.67
C HIS A 699 -19.41 -9.88 -34.57
N ARG A 700 -19.09 -11.06 -33.99
CA ARG A 700 -18.92 -12.34 -34.72
C ARG A 700 -20.15 -12.66 -35.58
N LYS A 701 -21.36 -12.55 -35.01
CA LYS A 701 -22.63 -12.81 -35.71
C LYS A 701 -22.88 -11.85 -36.89
N LYS A 702 -22.56 -10.55 -36.74
CA LYS A 702 -22.67 -9.58 -37.84
C LYS A 702 -21.72 -9.89 -39.01
N LYS A 703 -20.46 -10.28 -38.72
CA LYS A 703 -19.48 -10.66 -39.77
C LYS A 703 -19.89 -11.95 -40.51
N THR A 704 -20.36 -12.96 -39.79
CA THR A 704 -20.83 -14.23 -40.39
C THR A 704 -22.14 -14.09 -41.15
N GLY A 705 -23.05 -13.22 -40.70
CA GLY A 705 -24.29 -12.88 -41.41
C GLY A 705 -24.06 -12.15 -42.73
N ARG A 706 -23.14 -11.16 -42.77
CA ARG A 706 -22.74 -10.46 -44.01
C ARG A 706 -22.12 -11.39 -45.06
N ARG A 707 -21.44 -12.47 -44.62
CA ARG A 707 -20.87 -13.50 -45.52
C ARG A 707 -21.92 -14.39 -46.19
N LYS A 708 -23.13 -14.51 -45.61
CA LYS A 708 -24.22 -15.34 -46.16
C LYS A 708 -25.20 -14.59 -47.08
N THR A 709 -25.17 -13.25 -47.07
CA THR A 709 -26.04 -12.40 -47.91
C THR A 709 -25.32 -11.79 -49.11
N GLY A 710 -24.06 -12.19 -49.37
CA GLY A 710 -23.22 -11.69 -50.46
C GLY A 710 -22.91 -12.72 -51.54
N THR A 711 -23.80 -13.70 -51.74
CA THR A 711 -23.79 -14.63 -52.88
C THR A 711 -25.03 -14.43 -53.73
#